data_AF-A0AAU5R6N0-F1
#
_entry.id   AF-A0AAU5R6N0-F1
#
_cell.length_a   1.000
_cell.length_b   1.000
_cell.length_c   1.000
_cell.angle_alpha   90.00
_cell.angle_beta   90.00
_cell.angle_gamma   90.00
#
_symmetry.space_group_name_H-M   'P 1'
#
loop_
_entity.id
_entity.type
_entity.pdbx_description
1 polymer ?
#
loop_
_entity_poly.entity_id
_entity_poly.type
_entity_poly.pdbx_seq_one_letter_code
_entity_poly.pdbx_strand_id
1 'polypeptide(L)'
;MDDEAPDRTFLLDPATVTWHGAAHQWGAGHIVTDRGSARWHTPHALRVRPGEVRADHRLVADLELCVRRTVSADRIVERYVVRNAGSESVTITGLGIQTPFADLYEGAERALARAVHAHVFTGGSWAWVLAQPMSGTGRSLGLIVREGALHAYAVESRNKDSLSNVRGHLVLLATDHARNPEAFGGQPKLELAPGQETAVVWELGWYETADAFLAHTRPPATLSAYAAHVDGDLVVDGARDVACLDPRMTVVREGASRHRLCASAHDTYTVHVDGSARTEVLFHLPLREMVQRRARVIMEKHLARERPGLRGRAFLPVDTRTGLTHQEGGWADWSDGSERIAMPILLQLATMRRWLSEERTEPVLDGWAQFAAAHLLDSTAAPRRGSDLHRLGPRLYDAPWLAQFFHDRFNLTGDDGHLGLAARILERNFELGGREHLSLTLSQTALAVATSIAAGGDHRRADALRGSILDSARYFVKAGRQLPHHEVAYEQSMVAPLLDLLIDAHRLTQDTQFSRAIEERLPWLLAFSGPQPHVRLHGVAIRHWDGYWFGAQRLWGDVFPHHWSTLTACTLRRLPAGLRTTATDRLAEQILAANMANYREDGSATCAFVMPSAVDGRAAHMADPLANDQDWHLALWMRSTEDEAASAAPTDSPH
;
A
#
# COMPACT_ATOMS: atom_id res chain seq x y z
N MET A 1 -26.77 -9.39 5.83
CA MET A 1 -26.63 -8.19 6.68
C MET A 1 -25.97 -8.62 7.97
N ASP A 2 -25.22 -7.73 8.62
CA ASP A 2 -24.70 -7.96 9.96
C ASP A 2 -25.71 -7.38 10.96
N ASP A 3 -26.35 -8.24 11.75
CA ASP A 3 -27.42 -7.82 12.67
C ASP A 3 -26.87 -6.91 13.80
N GLU A 4 -25.56 -6.97 14.08
CA GLU A 4 -24.90 -6.14 15.10
C GLU A 4 -24.50 -4.75 14.58
N ALA A 5 -24.47 -4.56 13.26
CA ALA A 5 -24.12 -3.32 12.60
C ALA A 5 -24.97 -3.10 11.35
N PRO A 6 -26.28 -2.81 11.49
CA PRO A 6 -27.23 -2.78 10.36
C PRO A 6 -26.92 -1.70 9.32
N ASP A 7 -26.24 -0.62 9.72
CA ASP A 7 -25.80 0.45 8.82
C ASP A 7 -24.56 0.08 8.00
N ARG A 8 -23.89 -1.04 8.31
CA ARG A 8 -22.66 -1.47 7.65
C ARG A 8 -22.98 -2.17 6.34
N THR A 9 -22.37 -1.67 5.27
CA THR A 9 -22.48 -2.24 3.93
C THR A 9 -21.21 -3.03 3.65
N PHE A 10 -21.29 -4.36 3.61
CA PHE A 10 -20.16 -5.21 3.21
C PHE A 10 -20.04 -5.37 1.70
N LEU A 11 -21.15 -5.21 0.98
CA LEU A 11 -21.24 -5.31 -0.48
C LEU A 11 -21.79 -4.01 -1.06
N LEU A 12 -21.40 -3.69 -2.29
CA LEU A 12 -21.97 -2.57 -3.03
C LEU A 12 -23.46 -2.81 -3.28
N ASP A 13 -24.25 -1.76 -3.11
CA ASP A 13 -25.70 -1.77 -3.31
C ASP A 13 -26.04 -0.93 -4.55
N PRO A 14 -26.74 -1.49 -5.56
CA PRO A 14 -27.13 -0.74 -6.75
C PRO A 14 -28.08 0.41 -6.45
N ALA A 15 -28.75 0.43 -5.30
CA ALA A 15 -29.59 1.53 -4.86
C ALA A 15 -28.78 2.77 -4.42
N THR A 16 -27.55 2.58 -3.97
CA THR A 16 -26.71 3.68 -3.45
C THR A 16 -25.47 3.95 -4.30
N VAL A 17 -25.03 2.99 -5.11
CA VAL A 17 -23.82 3.07 -5.94
C VAL A 17 -24.19 3.05 -7.41
N THR A 18 -24.18 4.21 -8.06
CA THR A 18 -24.72 4.40 -9.43
C THR A 18 -23.95 3.65 -10.53
N TRP A 19 -22.68 3.34 -10.29
CA TRP A 19 -21.83 2.58 -11.21
C TRP A 19 -21.85 1.07 -10.95
N HIS A 20 -22.56 0.62 -9.91
CA HIS A 20 -22.78 -0.79 -9.62
C HIS A 20 -24.07 -1.28 -10.28
N GLY A 21 -24.03 -2.44 -10.93
CA GLY A 21 -25.17 -2.97 -11.67
C GLY A 21 -25.12 -4.49 -11.83
N ALA A 22 -26.13 -5.06 -12.50
CA ALA A 22 -26.34 -6.50 -12.57
C ALA A 22 -25.13 -7.30 -13.11
N ALA A 23 -24.31 -6.72 -13.99
CA ALA A 23 -23.10 -7.35 -14.50
C ALA A 23 -21.99 -7.54 -13.45
N HIS A 24 -22.05 -6.80 -12.35
CA HIS A 24 -21.06 -6.81 -11.26
C HIS A 24 -21.64 -7.32 -9.93
N GLN A 25 -22.89 -7.80 -9.90
CA GLN A 25 -23.50 -8.33 -8.70
C GLN A 25 -22.78 -9.58 -8.20
N TRP A 26 -22.92 -9.90 -6.91
CA TRP A 26 -22.27 -11.06 -6.29
C TRP A 26 -22.57 -12.37 -7.05
N GLY A 27 -21.50 -13.04 -7.49
CA GLY A 27 -21.58 -14.31 -8.20
C GLY A 27 -21.89 -14.21 -9.69
N ALA A 28 -22.08 -12.99 -10.25
CA ALA A 28 -21.96 -12.79 -11.70
C ALA A 28 -20.51 -13.00 -12.14
N GLY A 29 -20.25 -13.09 -13.44
CA GLY A 29 -18.88 -13.29 -13.89
C GLY A 29 -18.70 -13.48 -15.38
N HIS A 30 -17.52 -13.97 -15.74
CA HIS A 30 -17.12 -14.21 -17.12
C HIS A 30 -16.28 -15.49 -17.28
N ILE A 31 -16.35 -16.05 -18.48
CA ILE A 31 -15.54 -17.18 -18.92
C ILE A 31 -14.93 -16.87 -20.30
N VAL A 32 -13.67 -17.23 -20.50
CA VAL A 32 -12.94 -17.15 -21.77
C VAL A 32 -12.37 -18.53 -22.07
N THR A 33 -12.58 -19.00 -23.30
CA THR A 33 -12.09 -20.29 -23.77
C THR A 33 -11.40 -20.17 -25.12
N ASP A 34 -10.78 -21.24 -25.59
CA ASP A 34 -10.28 -21.39 -26.96
C ASP A 34 -11.38 -21.34 -28.04
N ARG A 35 -12.66 -21.38 -27.64
CA ARG A 35 -13.82 -21.43 -28.53
C ARG A 35 -14.80 -20.26 -28.39
N GLY A 36 -14.47 -19.27 -27.57
CA GLY A 36 -15.28 -18.07 -27.38
C GLY A 36 -15.28 -17.58 -25.94
N SER A 37 -16.17 -16.63 -25.65
CA SER A 37 -16.32 -16.07 -24.30
C SER A 37 -17.78 -15.75 -23.97
N ALA A 38 -18.12 -15.81 -22.69
CA ALA A 38 -19.45 -15.47 -22.18
C ALA A 38 -19.35 -14.69 -20.87
N ARG A 39 -20.39 -13.92 -20.58
CA ARG A 39 -20.68 -13.37 -19.25
C ARG A 39 -21.95 -13.99 -18.71
N TRP A 40 -22.04 -14.18 -17.41
CA TRP A 40 -23.27 -14.60 -16.75
C TRP A 40 -23.64 -13.61 -15.64
N HIS A 41 -24.94 -13.32 -15.53
CA HIS A 41 -25.53 -12.54 -14.46
C HIS A 41 -27.01 -12.91 -14.27
N THR A 42 -27.71 -13.19 -15.38
CA THR A 42 -29.08 -13.71 -15.37
C THR A 42 -29.07 -15.21 -15.68
N PRO A 43 -29.62 -16.08 -14.79
CA PRO A 43 -29.70 -17.51 -15.05
C PRO A 43 -30.81 -17.85 -16.05
N HIS A 44 -30.61 -18.92 -16.82
CA HIS A 44 -31.65 -19.45 -17.70
C HIS A 44 -32.69 -20.28 -16.90
N ALA A 45 -32.28 -20.81 -15.75
CA ALA A 45 -33.15 -21.49 -14.80
C ALA A 45 -32.73 -21.14 -13.37
N LEU A 46 -33.69 -20.74 -12.54
CA LEU A 46 -33.49 -20.44 -11.12
C LEU A 46 -34.43 -21.29 -10.30
N ARG A 47 -33.88 -21.99 -9.31
CA ARG A 47 -34.61 -22.87 -8.38
C ARG A 47 -34.30 -22.44 -6.96
N VAL A 48 -35.33 -22.03 -6.23
CA VAL A 48 -35.22 -21.60 -4.84
C VAL A 48 -35.96 -22.59 -3.96
N ARG A 49 -35.27 -23.13 -2.96
CA ARG A 49 -35.82 -23.99 -1.90
C ARG A 49 -35.37 -23.43 -0.54
N PRO A 50 -36.05 -23.77 0.57
CA PRO A 50 -35.57 -23.38 1.89
C PRO A 50 -34.12 -23.82 2.10
N GLY A 51 -33.23 -22.87 2.41
CA GLY A 51 -31.81 -23.12 2.63
C GLY A 51 -30.97 -23.42 1.38
N GLU A 52 -31.55 -23.43 0.17
CA GLU A 52 -30.81 -23.70 -1.06
C GLU A 52 -31.30 -22.86 -2.25
N VAL A 53 -30.36 -22.23 -2.95
CA VAL A 53 -30.60 -21.57 -4.24
C VAL A 53 -29.72 -22.24 -5.29
N ARG A 54 -30.32 -22.63 -6.41
CA ARG A 54 -29.61 -23.15 -7.59
C ARG A 54 -29.93 -22.30 -8.81
N ALA A 55 -28.89 -21.80 -9.45
CA ALA A 55 -28.95 -21.02 -10.68
C ALA A 55 -28.14 -21.72 -11.77
N ASP A 56 -28.76 -21.99 -12.91
CA ASP A 56 -28.09 -22.64 -14.04
C ASP A 56 -27.95 -21.61 -15.19
N HIS A 57 -26.79 -21.60 -15.82
CA HIS A 57 -26.43 -20.69 -16.92
C HIS A 57 -25.91 -21.50 -18.11
N ARG A 58 -26.31 -21.11 -19.31
CA ARG A 58 -25.70 -21.60 -20.55
C ARG A 58 -24.59 -20.64 -20.94
N LEU A 59 -23.41 -21.17 -21.24
CA LEU A 59 -22.25 -20.39 -21.64
C LEU A 59 -21.94 -20.64 -23.14
N VAL A 60 -20.70 -20.38 -23.55
CA VAL A 60 -20.19 -20.71 -24.89
C VAL A 60 -19.78 -22.18 -25.00
N ALA A 61 -19.70 -22.69 -26.24
CA ALA A 61 -19.14 -24.01 -26.55
C ALA A 61 -19.76 -25.17 -25.75
N ASP A 62 -21.08 -25.17 -25.59
CA ASP A 62 -21.84 -26.17 -24.82
C ASP A 62 -21.38 -26.32 -23.36
N LEU A 63 -20.71 -25.30 -22.81
CA LEU A 63 -20.41 -25.23 -21.39
C LEU A 63 -21.66 -24.79 -20.61
N GLU A 64 -21.90 -25.45 -19.49
CA GLU A 64 -22.96 -25.12 -18.54
C GLU A 64 -22.32 -24.71 -17.21
N LEU A 65 -22.83 -23.64 -16.60
CA LEU A 65 -22.47 -23.25 -15.23
C LEU A 65 -23.65 -23.49 -14.30
N CYS A 66 -23.42 -24.28 -13.26
CA CYS A 66 -24.35 -24.44 -12.14
C CYS A 66 -23.78 -23.72 -10.90
N VAL A 67 -24.49 -22.70 -10.43
CA VAL A 67 -24.21 -22.03 -9.17
C VAL A 67 -25.19 -22.54 -8.11
N ARG A 68 -24.67 -23.16 -7.06
CA ARG A 68 -25.46 -23.66 -5.92
C ARG A 68 -25.03 -22.96 -4.64
N ARG A 69 -25.97 -22.32 -3.96
CA ARG A 69 -25.78 -21.67 -2.67
C ARG A 69 -26.58 -22.43 -1.63
N THR A 70 -25.93 -22.92 -0.58
CA THR A 70 -26.58 -23.61 0.54
C THR A 70 -26.27 -22.89 1.84
N VAL A 71 -27.29 -22.66 2.65
CA VAL A 71 -27.14 -22.14 4.01
C VAL A 71 -27.05 -23.32 4.96
N SER A 72 -25.97 -23.39 5.73
CA SER A 72 -25.79 -24.39 6.78
C SER A 72 -25.43 -23.66 8.08
N ALA A 73 -26.31 -23.76 9.08
CA ALA A 73 -26.23 -22.97 10.30
C ALA A 73 -26.13 -21.46 10.00
N ASP A 74 -25.00 -20.83 10.36
CA ASP A 74 -24.70 -19.40 10.18
C ASP A 74 -23.75 -19.14 8.98
N ARG A 75 -23.52 -20.14 8.13
CA ARG A 75 -22.59 -20.09 7.00
C ARG A 75 -23.28 -20.29 5.67
N ILE A 76 -22.73 -19.68 4.63
CA ILE A 76 -23.16 -19.87 3.24
C ILE A 76 -22.04 -20.60 2.50
N VAL A 77 -22.36 -21.74 1.89
CA VAL A 77 -21.45 -22.42 0.95
C VAL A 77 -21.94 -22.17 -0.46
N GLU A 78 -21.06 -21.66 -1.31
CA GLU A 78 -21.34 -21.45 -2.73
C GLU A 78 -20.46 -22.38 -3.57
N ARG A 79 -21.08 -23.08 -4.52
CA ARG A 79 -20.41 -23.97 -5.48
C ARG A 79 -20.66 -23.45 -6.89
N TYR A 80 -19.59 -23.12 -7.62
CA TYR A 80 -19.61 -22.71 -9.02
C TYR A 80 -19.01 -23.85 -9.85
N VAL A 81 -19.86 -24.62 -10.54
CA VAL A 81 -19.44 -25.81 -11.31
C VAL A 81 -19.61 -25.53 -12.80
N VAL A 82 -18.51 -25.52 -13.54
CA VAL A 82 -18.51 -25.44 -15.00
C VAL A 82 -18.36 -26.85 -15.56
N ARG A 83 -19.32 -27.29 -16.36
CA ARG A 83 -19.34 -28.61 -16.99
C ARG A 83 -19.30 -28.46 -18.51
N ASN A 84 -18.53 -29.33 -19.16
CA ASN A 84 -18.59 -29.49 -20.61
C ASN A 84 -19.71 -30.46 -20.99
N ALA A 85 -20.82 -29.95 -21.52
CA ALA A 85 -21.94 -30.75 -22.00
C ALA A 85 -21.86 -31.07 -23.52
N GLY A 86 -20.84 -30.56 -24.20
CA GLY A 86 -20.58 -30.82 -25.61
C GLY A 86 -19.87 -32.14 -25.88
N SER A 87 -19.50 -32.34 -27.14
CA SER A 87 -18.82 -33.55 -27.63
C SER A 87 -17.31 -33.38 -27.84
N GLU A 88 -16.77 -32.17 -27.68
CA GLU A 88 -15.35 -31.87 -27.88
C GLU A 88 -14.73 -31.23 -26.65
N SER A 89 -13.41 -31.38 -26.47
CA SER A 89 -12.68 -30.74 -25.38
C SER A 89 -12.66 -29.22 -25.52
N VAL A 90 -12.71 -28.52 -24.39
CA VAL A 90 -12.66 -27.06 -24.29
C VAL A 90 -11.58 -26.66 -23.30
N THR A 91 -10.76 -25.68 -23.67
CA THR A 91 -9.73 -25.10 -22.79
C THR A 91 -10.23 -23.78 -22.23
N ILE A 92 -10.42 -23.70 -20.91
CA ILE A 92 -10.75 -22.44 -20.23
C ILE A 92 -9.45 -21.69 -19.93
N THR A 93 -9.37 -20.46 -20.43
CA THR A 93 -8.22 -19.54 -20.27
C THR A 93 -8.56 -18.31 -19.43
N GLY A 94 -9.84 -18.08 -19.13
CA GLY A 94 -10.28 -17.07 -18.17
C GLY A 94 -11.54 -17.54 -17.45
N LEU A 95 -11.58 -17.41 -16.12
CA LEU A 95 -12.77 -17.70 -15.33
C LEU A 95 -12.78 -16.80 -14.10
N GLY A 96 -13.70 -15.84 -14.08
CA GLY A 96 -13.77 -14.82 -13.03
C GLY A 96 -15.16 -14.65 -12.44
N ILE A 97 -15.22 -14.50 -11.11
CA ILE A 97 -16.46 -14.35 -10.34
C ILE A 97 -16.43 -13.01 -9.60
N GLN A 98 -17.51 -12.23 -9.72
CA GLN A 98 -17.68 -10.92 -9.12
C GLN A 98 -17.93 -11.02 -7.62
N THR A 99 -17.14 -10.27 -6.84
CA THR A 99 -17.28 -10.13 -5.38
C THR A 99 -17.26 -8.64 -5.03
N PRO A 100 -18.39 -7.93 -5.22
CA PRO A 100 -18.45 -6.46 -5.15
C PRO A 100 -18.45 -5.97 -3.69
N PHE A 101 -17.32 -6.10 -2.99
CA PHE A 101 -17.16 -5.56 -1.63
C PHE A 101 -17.28 -4.03 -1.62
N ALA A 102 -17.89 -3.47 -0.58
CA ALA A 102 -18.06 -2.03 -0.43
C ALA A 102 -16.79 -1.35 0.13
N ASP A 103 -15.70 -1.45 -0.64
CA ASP A 103 -14.41 -0.80 -0.36
C ASP A 103 -14.41 0.63 -0.95
N LEU A 104 -15.00 1.52 -0.17
CA LEU A 104 -15.40 2.88 -0.54
C LEU A 104 -14.79 3.92 0.40
N TYR A 105 -14.34 5.04 -0.17
CA TYR A 105 -13.63 6.10 0.53
C TYR A 105 -14.37 7.44 0.42
N GLU A 106 -15.71 7.44 0.55
CA GLU A 106 -16.59 8.61 0.41
C GLU A 106 -16.50 9.64 1.56
N GLY A 107 -15.39 9.64 2.31
CA GLY A 107 -15.17 10.47 3.49
C GLY A 107 -14.97 9.68 4.77
N ALA A 108 -14.14 10.21 5.68
CA ALA A 108 -13.75 9.51 6.91
C ALA A 108 -14.95 9.03 7.74
N GLU A 109 -15.93 9.89 8.01
CA GLU A 109 -17.10 9.53 8.81
C GLU A 109 -17.92 8.39 8.20
N ARG A 110 -18.21 8.48 6.89
CA ARG A 110 -19.01 7.46 6.18
C ARG A 110 -18.22 6.16 6.00
N ALA A 111 -16.94 6.26 5.64
CA ALA A 111 -16.05 5.11 5.47
C ALA A 111 -15.92 4.32 6.78
N LEU A 112 -15.59 4.99 7.89
CA LEU A 112 -15.46 4.36 9.22
C LEU A 112 -16.76 3.72 9.71
N ALA A 113 -17.91 4.31 9.38
CA ALA A 113 -19.21 3.81 9.80
C ALA A 113 -19.70 2.63 8.95
N ARG A 114 -19.50 2.67 7.63
CA ARG A 114 -20.24 1.81 6.70
C ARG A 114 -19.40 0.92 5.80
N ALA A 115 -18.18 1.34 5.46
CA ALA A 115 -17.36 0.69 4.44
C ALA A 115 -16.43 -0.37 5.04
N VAL A 116 -15.83 -1.18 4.15
CA VAL A 116 -14.92 -2.26 4.51
C VAL A 116 -13.65 -2.21 3.68
N HIS A 117 -12.52 -2.60 4.28
CA HIS A 117 -11.32 -2.98 3.55
C HIS A 117 -11.40 -4.45 3.15
N ALA A 118 -11.37 -4.74 1.86
CA ALA A 118 -11.36 -6.12 1.36
C ALA A 118 -9.93 -6.66 1.24
N HIS A 119 -9.45 -7.42 2.22
CA HIS A 119 -8.15 -8.07 2.16
C HIS A 119 -8.23 -9.35 1.34
N VAL A 120 -7.77 -9.28 0.08
CA VAL A 120 -7.81 -10.39 -0.88
C VAL A 120 -6.50 -11.16 -0.86
N PHE A 121 -6.56 -12.49 -0.78
CA PHE A 121 -5.43 -13.39 -0.95
C PHE A 121 -5.75 -14.48 -1.97
N THR A 122 -5.06 -14.48 -3.12
CA THR A 122 -5.27 -15.44 -4.22
C THR A 122 -4.16 -16.47 -4.27
N GLY A 123 -3.93 -17.13 -3.14
CA GLY A 123 -2.91 -18.16 -2.95
C GLY A 123 -3.27 -19.53 -3.53
N GLY A 124 -4.02 -19.60 -4.63
CA GLY A 124 -4.46 -20.87 -5.22
C GLY A 124 -5.55 -21.55 -4.40
N SER A 125 -5.33 -22.80 -3.96
CA SER A 125 -6.25 -23.51 -3.05
C SER A 125 -6.27 -22.93 -1.63
N TRP A 126 -5.28 -22.11 -1.26
CA TRP A 126 -5.21 -21.38 0.00
C TRP A 126 -5.90 -20.01 -0.05
N ALA A 127 -6.65 -19.72 -1.12
CA ALA A 127 -7.23 -18.41 -1.32
C ALA A 127 -8.37 -18.08 -0.33
N TRP A 128 -8.46 -16.81 0.03
CA TRP A 128 -9.50 -16.28 0.90
C TRP A 128 -9.66 -14.76 0.73
N VAL A 129 -10.77 -14.22 1.21
CA VAL A 129 -10.98 -12.76 1.35
C VAL A 129 -11.50 -12.44 2.74
N LEU A 130 -10.97 -11.38 3.36
CA LEU A 130 -11.48 -10.85 4.62
C LEU A 130 -11.92 -9.39 4.40
N ALA A 131 -13.23 -9.16 4.40
CA ALA A 131 -13.79 -7.82 4.37
C ALA A 131 -13.92 -7.31 5.82
N GLN A 132 -12.98 -6.44 6.20
CA GLN A 132 -12.87 -5.88 7.54
C GLN A 132 -13.45 -4.47 7.59
N PRO A 133 -14.23 -4.09 8.60
CA PRO A 133 -14.70 -2.71 8.75
C PRO A 133 -13.56 -1.69 8.75
N MET A 134 -13.69 -0.57 8.04
CA MET A 134 -12.63 0.45 7.98
C MET A 134 -12.33 1.11 9.34
N SER A 135 -13.25 1.02 10.30
CA SER A 135 -13.02 1.43 11.69
C SER A 135 -12.19 0.44 12.51
N GLY A 136 -11.87 -0.74 11.97
CA GLY A 136 -11.17 -1.80 12.68
C GLY A 136 -11.97 -2.44 13.82
N THR A 137 -13.28 -2.19 13.91
CA THR A 137 -14.13 -2.67 15.00
C THR A 137 -15.41 -3.35 14.51
N GLY A 138 -15.84 -4.37 15.25
CA GLY A 138 -16.97 -5.24 14.90
C GLY A 138 -16.54 -6.40 14.00
N ARG A 139 -17.53 -7.20 13.60
CA ARG A 139 -17.32 -8.45 12.86
C ARG A 139 -16.84 -8.18 11.43
N SER A 140 -16.09 -9.15 10.90
CA SER A 140 -15.63 -9.17 9.52
C SER A 140 -16.36 -10.26 8.73
N LEU A 141 -16.57 -10.02 7.44
CA LEU A 141 -17.08 -11.03 6.51
C LEU A 141 -15.90 -11.76 5.86
N GLY A 142 -15.80 -13.07 6.10
CA GLY A 142 -14.78 -13.93 5.52
C GLY A 142 -15.32 -14.78 4.38
N LEU A 143 -14.53 -14.93 3.31
CA LEU A 143 -14.69 -15.90 2.23
C LEU A 143 -13.49 -16.84 2.26
N ILE A 144 -13.70 -18.15 2.32
CA ILE A 144 -12.63 -19.16 2.35
C ILE A 144 -12.84 -20.18 1.24
N VAL A 145 -11.86 -20.36 0.34
CA VAL A 145 -11.91 -21.42 -0.67
C VAL A 145 -11.75 -22.80 -0.01
N ARG A 146 -12.61 -23.74 -0.39
CA ARG A 146 -12.66 -25.12 0.15
C ARG A 146 -12.42 -26.19 -0.92
N GLU A 147 -12.74 -25.89 -2.17
CA GLU A 147 -12.53 -26.76 -3.34
C GLU A 147 -12.15 -25.88 -4.55
N GLY A 148 -11.26 -26.37 -5.40
CA GLY A 148 -10.70 -25.58 -6.50
C GLY A 148 -9.61 -24.61 -6.02
N ALA A 149 -9.37 -23.56 -6.81
CA ALA A 149 -8.32 -22.58 -6.55
C ALA A 149 -8.68 -21.22 -7.15
N LEU A 150 -8.20 -20.15 -6.52
CA LEU A 150 -8.20 -18.80 -7.07
C LEU A 150 -6.75 -18.35 -7.25
N HIS A 151 -6.33 -18.19 -8.49
CA HIS A 151 -4.94 -17.92 -8.87
C HIS A 151 -4.64 -16.41 -8.98
N ALA A 152 -5.66 -15.58 -9.17
CA ALA A 152 -5.49 -14.15 -9.29
C ALA A 152 -6.79 -13.41 -8.94
N TYR A 153 -6.73 -12.08 -8.97
CA TYR A 153 -7.90 -11.23 -8.98
C TYR A 153 -7.70 -10.06 -9.95
N ALA A 154 -8.81 -9.49 -10.42
CA ALA A 154 -8.84 -8.32 -11.27
C ALA A 154 -9.69 -7.22 -10.63
N VAL A 155 -9.51 -5.99 -11.11
CA VAL A 155 -10.29 -4.83 -10.67
C VAL A 155 -10.99 -4.22 -11.87
N GLU A 156 -12.31 -4.03 -11.77
CA GLU A 156 -13.12 -3.35 -12.80
C GLU A 156 -13.72 -2.04 -12.26
N SER A 157 -14.18 -1.18 -13.16
CA SER A 157 -14.76 0.13 -12.88
C SER A 157 -13.79 1.11 -12.23
N ARG A 158 -12.54 1.17 -12.75
CA ARG A 158 -11.49 2.07 -12.30
C ARG A 158 -11.00 2.97 -13.42
N ASN A 159 -11.63 4.14 -13.48
CA ASN A 159 -11.49 5.12 -14.54
C ASN A 159 -11.53 6.57 -13.97
N LYS A 160 -11.54 7.54 -14.88
CA LYS A 160 -11.54 8.98 -14.54
C LYS A 160 -12.81 9.45 -13.83
N ASP A 161 -13.91 8.70 -13.90
CA ASP A 161 -15.14 9.03 -13.21
C ASP A 161 -15.14 8.49 -11.76
N SER A 162 -14.50 7.32 -11.56
CA SER A 162 -14.35 6.70 -10.23
C SER A 162 -13.23 7.31 -9.39
N LEU A 163 -12.20 7.89 -10.04
CA LEU A 163 -11.02 8.49 -9.41
C LEU A 163 -10.39 7.57 -8.33
N SER A 164 -9.93 8.19 -7.23
CA SER A 164 -9.25 7.56 -6.11
C SER A 164 -10.18 7.14 -4.96
N ASN A 165 -11.47 7.50 -5.00
CA ASN A 165 -12.37 7.33 -3.85
C ASN A 165 -13.11 5.98 -3.81
N VAL A 166 -12.85 5.09 -4.77
CA VAL A 166 -13.42 3.74 -4.79
C VAL A 166 -12.35 2.75 -5.24
N ARG A 167 -12.33 1.57 -4.63
CA ARG A 167 -11.38 0.52 -5.02
C ARG A 167 -11.74 -0.16 -6.33
N GLY A 168 -13.03 -0.20 -6.65
CA GLY A 168 -13.62 -0.80 -7.85
C GLY A 168 -14.34 -2.11 -7.55
N HIS A 169 -14.78 -2.81 -8.59
CA HIS A 169 -15.33 -4.16 -8.48
C HIS A 169 -14.19 -5.18 -8.45
N LEU A 170 -14.13 -5.98 -7.39
CA LEU A 170 -13.18 -7.08 -7.28
C LEU A 170 -13.72 -8.32 -7.99
N VAL A 171 -12.89 -8.91 -8.85
CA VAL A 171 -13.19 -10.16 -9.56
C VAL A 171 -12.19 -11.22 -9.15
N LEU A 172 -12.64 -12.28 -8.50
CA LEU A 172 -11.80 -13.42 -8.12
C LEU A 172 -11.64 -14.36 -9.31
N LEU A 173 -10.40 -14.73 -9.64
CA LEU A 173 -10.06 -15.45 -10.87
C LEU A 173 -9.56 -16.86 -10.55
N ALA A 174 -10.26 -17.88 -11.03
CA ALA A 174 -9.72 -19.24 -11.07
C ALA A 174 -8.58 -19.33 -12.11
N THR A 175 -8.66 -18.56 -13.19
CA THR A 175 -7.55 -18.31 -14.10
C THR A 175 -7.77 -17.00 -14.84
N ASP A 176 -6.68 -16.33 -15.18
CA ASP A 176 -6.68 -15.17 -16.07
C ASP A 176 -5.64 -15.28 -17.20
N HIS A 177 -5.33 -16.51 -17.60
CA HIS A 177 -4.36 -16.82 -18.65
C HIS A 177 -4.62 -16.04 -19.96
N ALA A 178 -5.89 -15.77 -20.28
CA ALA A 178 -6.28 -15.03 -21.48
C ALA A 178 -5.79 -13.58 -21.52
N ARG A 179 -5.71 -12.90 -20.36
CA ARG A 179 -5.32 -11.48 -20.28
C ARG A 179 -3.90 -11.30 -19.76
N ASN A 180 -3.47 -12.12 -18.80
CA ASN A 180 -2.16 -11.99 -18.17
C ASN A 180 -1.61 -13.37 -17.73
N PRO A 181 -1.02 -14.15 -18.65
CA PRO A 181 -0.59 -15.52 -18.38
C PRO A 181 0.50 -15.65 -17.31
N GLU A 182 1.30 -14.60 -17.11
CA GLU A 182 2.44 -14.61 -16.17
C GLU A 182 2.07 -14.09 -14.77
N ALA A 183 0.87 -13.52 -14.58
CA ALA A 183 0.47 -12.93 -13.31
C ALA A 183 0.55 -13.94 -12.15
N PHE A 184 0.97 -13.48 -10.97
CA PHE A 184 1.07 -14.27 -9.75
C PHE A 184 1.93 -15.55 -9.90
N GLY A 185 3.00 -15.48 -10.70
CA GLY A 185 3.86 -16.65 -10.98
C GLY A 185 3.22 -17.68 -11.90
N GLY A 186 2.33 -17.22 -12.80
CA GLY A 186 1.69 -18.04 -13.83
C GLY A 186 0.21 -18.33 -13.58
N GLN A 187 -0.56 -18.41 -14.67
CA GLN A 187 -1.99 -18.71 -14.70
C GLN A 187 -2.28 -20.04 -15.43
N PRO A 188 -3.06 -20.97 -14.84
CA PRO A 188 -3.31 -22.27 -15.43
C PRO A 188 -4.29 -22.20 -16.61
N LYS A 189 -4.16 -23.12 -17.56
CA LYS A 189 -5.24 -23.44 -18.53
C LYS A 189 -6.03 -24.62 -18.00
N LEU A 190 -7.35 -24.53 -17.96
CA LEU A 190 -8.19 -25.61 -17.45
C LEU A 190 -8.77 -26.39 -18.63
N GLU A 191 -8.27 -27.60 -18.84
CA GLU A 191 -8.74 -28.50 -19.91
C GLU A 191 -9.96 -29.30 -19.43
N LEU A 192 -11.09 -29.16 -20.12
CA LEU A 192 -12.31 -29.92 -19.83
C LEU A 192 -12.68 -30.81 -21.03
N ALA A 193 -12.49 -32.12 -20.89
CA ALA A 193 -13.00 -33.10 -21.84
C ALA A 193 -14.53 -33.21 -21.79
N PRO A 194 -15.19 -33.80 -22.81
CA PRO A 194 -16.63 -34.03 -22.80
C PRO A 194 -17.13 -34.71 -21.53
N GLY A 195 -18.12 -34.12 -20.86
CA GLY A 195 -18.70 -34.61 -19.61
C GLY A 195 -17.90 -34.28 -18.34
N GLN A 196 -16.68 -33.74 -18.44
CA GLN A 196 -15.91 -33.30 -17.28
C GLN A 196 -16.39 -31.97 -16.72
N GLU A 197 -16.05 -31.74 -15.45
CA GLU A 197 -16.37 -30.51 -14.73
C GLU A 197 -15.16 -29.97 -13.98
N THR A 198 -15.17 -28.67 -13.75
CA THR A 198 -14.30 -27.99 -12.81
C THR A 198 -15.15 -27.17 -11.85
N ALA A 199 -14.68 -26.99 -10.62
CA ALA A 199 -15.44 -26.32 -9.58
C ALA A 199 -14.57 -25.35 -8.77
N VAL A 200 -15.18 -24.23 -8.38
CA VAL A 200 -14.72 -23.39 -7.27
C VAL A 200 -15.80 -23.43 -6.20
N VAL A 201 -15.40 -23.77 -4.98
CA VAL A 201 -16.29 -23.80 -3.82
C VAL A 201 -15.70 -22.98 -2.72
N TRP A 202 -16.48 -22.06 -2.17
CA TRP A 202 -16.10 -21.30 -1.01
C TRP A 202 -17.19 -21.25 0.05
N GLU A 203 -16.77 -20.96 1.26
CA GLU A 203 -17.61 -20.74 2.42
C GLU A 203 -17.53 -19.27 2.83
N LEU A 204 -18.68 -18.67 3.13
CA LEU A 204 -18.84 -17.33 3.67
C LEU A 204 -19.30 -17.41 5.11
N GLY A 205 -18.73 -16.54 5.96
CA GLY A 205 -19.10 -16.47 7.36
C GLY A 205 -18.67 -15.18 8.04
N TRP A 206 -19.29 -14.91 9.17
CA TRP A 206 -18.92 -13.83 10.07
C TRP A 206 -17.86 -14.27 11.09
N TYR A 207 -16.93 -13.37 11.39
CA TYR A 207 -15.81 -13.60 12.30
C TYR A 207 -15.60 -12.41 13.22
N GLU A 208 -15.43 -12.67 14.52
CA GLU A 208 -15.17 -11.64 15.53
C GLU A 208 -13.77 -11.02 15.41
N THR A 209 -12.79 -11.84 14.99
CA THR A 209 -11.40 -11.42 14.87
C THR A 209 -10.76 -11.99 13.61
N ALA A 210 -9.73 -11.28 13.11
CA ALA A 210 -8.91 -11.78 12.02
C ALA A 210 -8.23 -13.12 12.38
N ASP A 211 -7.78 -13.29 13.62
CA ASP A 211 -7.15 -14.54 14.08
C ASP A 211 -8.11 -15.75 14.02
N ALA A 212 -9.37 -15.56 14.43
CA ALA A 212 -10.39 -16.61 14.34
C ALA A 212 -10.67 -16.99 12.88
N PHE A 213 -10.70 -16.00 11.99
CA PHE A 213 -10.82 -16.22 10.55
C PHE A 213 -9.61 -16.99 9.99
N LEU A 214 -8.39 -16.54 10.27
CA LEU A 214 -7.15 -17.14 9.78
C LEU A 214 -7.00 -18.59 10.25
N ALA A 215 -7.32 -18.89 11.51
CA ALA A 215 -7.34 -20.26 12.01
C ALA A 215 -8.33 -21.14 11.23
N HIS A 216 -9.48 -20.58 10.83
CA HIS A 216 -10.50 -21.30 10.05
C HIS A 216 -10.12 -21.50 8.57
N THR A 217 -9.17 -20.72 8.04
CA THR A 217 -8.64 -20.95 6.69
C THR A 217 -7.90 -22.29 6.57
N ARG A 218 -7.42 -22.85 7.69
CA ARG A 218 -6.58 -24.06 7.75
C ARG A 218 -5.37 -23.93 6.81
N PRO A 219 -4.47 -22.95 7.10
CA PRO A 219 -3.37 -22.65 6.19
C PRO A 219 -2.50 -23.90 5.97
N PRO A 220 -2.07 -24.19 4.72
CA PRO A 220 -1.25 -25.36 4.42
C PRO A 220 0.17 -25.25 4.99
N ALA A 221 0.61 -24.02 5.32
CA ALA A 221 1.88 -23.76 5.96
C ALA A 221 1.85 -22.50 6.83
N THR A 222 2.82 -22.41 7.73
CA THR A 222 3.22 -21.19 8.42
C THR A 222 4.62 -20.78 7.96
N LEU A 223 4.83 -19.48 7.75
CA LEU A 223 6.13 -18.92 7.39
C LEU A 223 6.74 -18.21 8.61
N SER A 224 8.06 -18.32 8.80
CA SER A 224 8.76 -17.59 9.87
C SER A 224 8.71 -16.07 9.69
N ALA A 225 8.77 -15.61 8.45
CA ALA A 225 8.59 -14.24 7.99
C ALA A 225 8.26 -14.24 6.49
N TYR A 226 7.98 -13.08 5.91
CA TYR A 226 7.72 -12.94 4.47
C TYR A 226 8.86 -12.26 3.72
N ALA A 227 9.81 -11.67 4.45
CA ALA A 227 11.01 -11.07 3.91
C ALA A 227 12.24 -11.48 4.74
N ALA A 228 13.37 -11.70 4.10
CA ALA A 228 14.67 -11.91 4.73
C ALA A 228 15.77 -11.19 3.94
N HIS A 229 16.93 -11.01 4.55
CA HIS A 229 18.11 -10.61 3.80
C HIS A 229 18.60 -11.74 2.89
N VAL A 230 19.30 -11.41 1.79
CA VAL A 230 19.91 -12.40 0.87
C VAL A 230 20.93 -13.34 1.53
N ASP A 231 21.47 -12.98 2.69
CA ASP A 231 22.35 -13.83 3.52
C ASP A 231 21.60 -14.58 4.64
N GLY A 232 20.29 -14.36 4.77
CA GLY A 232 19.42 -15.00 5.74
C GLY A 232 18.60 -16.15 5.16
N ASP A 233 17.69 -16.66 5.99
CA ASP A 233 16.80 -17.75 5.64
C ASP A 233 15.36 -17.49 6.08
N LEU A 234 14.43 -18.12 5.36
CA LEU A 234 13.03 -18.23 5.75
C LEU A 234 12.70 -19.69 6.00
N VAL A 235 11.77 -19.95 6.92
CA VAL A 235 11.30 -21.31 7.23
C VAL A 235 9.83 -21.42 6.86
N VAL A 236 9.48 -22.49 6.16
CA VAL A 236 8.12 -22.92 5.87
C VAL A 236 7.85 -24.20 6.65
N ASP A 237 6.94 -24.12 7.62
CA ASP A 237 6.52 -25.22 8.48
C ASP A 237 5.08 -25.67 8.15
N GLY A 238 4.82 -26.97 8.25
CA GLY A 238 3.50 -27.59 8.07
C GLY A 238 3.24 -28.18 6.68
N ALA A 239 3.89 -27.67 5.63
CA ALA A 239 3.75 -28.17 4.27
C ALA A 239 4.61 -29.41 4.00
N ARG A 240 4.08 -30.35 3.19
CA ARG A 240 4.80 -31.56 2.78
C ARG A 240 5.75 -31.31 1.61
N ASP A 241 5.30 -30.51 0.65
CA ASP A 241 6.00 -30.18 -0.58
C ASP A 241 6.08 -28.66 -0.73
N VAL A 242 7.31 -28.14 -0.81
CA VAL A 242 7.60 -26.73 -1.06
C VAL A 242 8.52 -26.63 -2.26
N ALA A 243 8.19 -25.76 -3.21
CA ALA A 243 8.96 -25.58 -4.44
C ALA A 243 8.99 -24.13 -4.90
N CYS A 244 10.02 -23.79 -5.66
CA CYS A 244 10.15 -22.53 -6.39
C CYS A 244 10.77 -22.83 -7.74
N LEU A 245 10.26 -22.17 -8.78
CA LEU A 245 10.74 -22.37 -10.15
C LEU A 245 11.94 -21.49 -10.48
N ASP A 246 12.21 -20.43 -9.70
CA ASP A 246 13.36 -19.57 -9.91
C ASP A 246 14.64 -20.24 -9.36
N PRO A 247 15.65 -20.51 -10.21
CA PRO A 247 16.87 -21.21 -9.80
C PRO A 247 17.75 -20.41 -8.83
N ARG A 248 17.48 -19.11 -8.64
CA ARG A 248 18.21 -18.28 -7.65
C ARG A 248 17.74 -18.52 -6.22
N MET A 249 16.60 -19.19 -6.02
CA MET A 249 16.13 -19.59 -4.70
C MET A 249 16.24 -21.11 -4.51
N THR A 250 16.86 -21.51 -3.39
CA THR A 250 16.99 -22.91 -2.99
C THR A 250 15.96 -23.24 -1.91
N VAL A 251 15.31 -24.40 -2.05
CA VAL A 251 14.44 -24.99 -1.03
C VAL A 251 15.13 -26.23 -0.47
N VAL A 252 15.43 -26.22 0.83
CA VAL A 252 16.07 -27.34 1.54
C VAL A 252 15.05 -27.97 2.47
N ARG A 253 14.75 -29.26 2.29
CA ARG A 253 13.90 -30.01 3.21
C ARG A 253 14.70 -30.40 4.45
N GLU A 254 14.30 -29.91 5.62
CA GLU A 254 14.96 -30.18 6.91
C GLU A 254 14.18 -31.19 7.76
N GLY A 255 12.93 -31.44 7.43
CA GLY A 255 12.09 -32.43 8.10
C GLY A 255 10.92 -32.88 7.24
N ALA A 256 10.05 -33.72 7.82
CA ALA A 256 8.89 -34.24 7.10
C ALA A 256 7.97 -33.12 6.57
N SER A 257 7.83 -32.03 7.32
CA SER A 257 6.98 -30.88 6.98
C SER A 257 7.66 -29.53 7.28
N ARG A 258 8.99 -29.47 7.14
CA ARG A 258 9.79 -28.27 7.41
C ARG A 258 10.79 -28.05 6.29
N HIS A 259 10.77 -26.84 5.74
CA HIS A 259 11.60 -26.42 4.62
C HIS A 259 12.27 -25.09 4.93
N ARG A 260 13.56 -24.99 4.61
CA ARG A 260 14.33 -23.75 4.67
C ARG A 260 14.50 -23.18 3.26
N LEU A 261 14.24 -21.88 3.12
CA LEU A 261 14.38 -21.13 1.89
C LEU A 261 15.59 -20.20 2.00
N CYS A 262 16.43 -20.17 0.98
CA CYS A 262 17.51 -19.22 0.83
C CYS A 262 17.54 -18.72 -0.62
N ALA A 263 17.87 -17.45 -0.85
CA ALA A 263 18.07 -16.94 -2.21
C ALA A 263 19.40 -16.21 -2.34
N SER A 264 19.96 -16.23 -3.54
CA SER A 264 21.25 -15.58 -3.83
C SER A 264 21.11 -14.15 -4.38
N ALA A 265 19.88 -13.67 -4.58
CA ALA A 265 19.62 -12.38 -5.21
C ALA A 265 18.48 -11.63 -4.51
N HIS A 266 18.51 -10.30 -4.62
CA HIS A 266 17.40 -9.45 -4.22
C HIS A 266 16.27 -9.62 -5.22
N ASP A 267 15.19 -10.30 -4.82
CA ASP A 267 14.00 -10.42 -5.63
C ASP A 267 12.81 -10.96 -4.82
N THR A 268 11.64 -10.83 -5.41
CA THR A 268 10.46 -11.58 -4.97
C THR A 268 10.39 -12.94 -5.63
N TYR A 269 10.01 -13.97 -4.87
CA TYR A 269 9.97 -15.36 -5.30
C TYR A 269 8.61 -15.98 -5.03
N THR A 270 7.96 -16.50 -6.07
CA THR A 270 6.75 -17.31 -5.92
C THR A 270 7.09 -18.67 -5.33
N VAL A 271 6.49 -18.99 -4.20
CA VAL A 271 6.66 -20.26 -3.47
C VAL A 271 5.38 -21.08 -3.62
N HIS A 272 5.51 -22.27 -4.19
CA HIS A 272 4.45 -23.28 -4.21
C HIS A 272 4.48 -24.08 -2.91
N VAL A 273 3.31 -24.30 -2.33
CA VAL A 273 3.10 -24.93 -1.03
C VAL A 273 1.96 -25.92 -1.17
N ASP A 274 2.22 -27.22 -1.20
CA ASP A 274 1.23 -28.30 -1.30
C ASP A 274 0.14 -28.12 -2.39
N GLY A 275 0.25 -28.88 -3.49
CA GLY A 275 -0.76 -28.85 -4.56
C GLY A 275 -0.76 -27.53 -5.31
N SER A 276 -1.91 -26.84 -5.38
CA SER A 276 -2.04 -25.54 -6.07
C SER A 276 -1.88 -24.34 -5.14
N ALA A 277 -1.65 -24.53 -3.84
CA ALA A 277 -1.45 -23.43 -2.92
C ALA A 277 -0.10 -22.74 -3.15
N ARG A 278 -0.08 -21.41 -2.99
CA ARG A 278 1.12 -20.59 -3.25
C ARG A 278 1.13 -19.29 -2.48
N THR A 279 2.32 -18.72 -2.35
CA THR A 279 2.61 -17.41 -1.77
C THR A 279 3.80 -16.76 -2.49
N GLU A 280 4.19 -15.55 -2.07
CA GLU A 280 5.39 -14.86 -2.51
C GLU A 280 6.17 -14.36 -1.28
N VAL A 281 7.48 -14.55 -1.33
CA VAL A 281 8.44 -14.07 -0.32
C VAL A 281 9.48 -13.16 -0.96
N LEU A 282 10.16 -12.34 -0.15
CA LEU A 282 11.24 -11.46 -0.60
C LEU A 282 12.56 -11.87 0.04
N PHE A 283 13.61 -11.95 -0.77
CA PHE A 283 14.97 -11.80 -0.26
C PHE A 283 15.46 -10.42 -0.69
N HIS A 284 15.99 -9.62 0.23
CA HIS A 284 16.41 -8.24 -0.06
C HIS A 284 17.83 -7.95 0.42
N LEU A 285 18.42 -6.89 -0.15
CA LEU A 285 19.69 -6.36 0.31
C LEU A 285 19.49 -5.63 1.65
N PRO A 286 20.51 -5.58 2.51
CA PRO A 286 20.48 -4.75 3.70
C PRO A 286 20.20 -3.28 3.34
N LEU A 287 19.48 -2.57 4.22
CA LEU A 287 19.07 -1.18 4.00
C LEU A 287 20.22 -0.27 3.54
N ARG A 288 21.36 -0.32 4.23
CA ARG A 288 22.54 0.50 3.90
C ARG A 288 23.01 0.28 2.47
N GLU A 289 23.09 -0.98 2.05
CA GLU A 289 23.57 -1.32 0.71
C GLU A 289 22.58 -0.85 -0.35
N MET A 290 21.27 -1.08 -0.15
CA MET A 290 20.25 -0.59 -1.07
C MET A 290 20.27 0.94 -1.19
N VAL A 291 20.40 1.67 -0.08
CA VAL A 291 20.51 3.14 -0.08
C VAL A 291 21.74 3.59 -0.88
N GLN A 292 22.90 2.95 -0.71
CA GLN A 292 24.11 3.29 -1.46
C GLN A 292 23.93 3.06 -2.96
N ARG A 293 23.33 1.93 -3.36
CA ARG A 293 23.06 1.61 -4.77
C ARG A 293 22.03 2.58 -5.36
N ARG A 294 20.94 2.87 -4.65
CA ARG A 294 19.90 3.81 -5.08
C ARG A 294 20.41 5.25 -5.20
N ALA A 295 21.18 5.72 -4.22
CA ALA A 295 21.79 7.05 -4.24
C ALA A 295 22.68 7.29 -5.46
N ARG A 296 23.45 6.27 -5.87
CA ARG A 296 24.24 6.31 -7.10
C ARG A 296 23.33 6.51 -8.32
N VAL A 297 22.26 5.74 -8.45
CA VAL A 297 21.29 5.89 -9.56
C VAL A 297 20.62 7.26 -9.55
N ILE A 298 20.22 7.78 -8.38
CA ILE A 298 19.65 9.13 -8.24
C ILE A 298 20.63 10.18 -8.80
N MET A 299 21.88 10.19 -8.34
CA MET A 299 22.86 11.17 -8.79
C MET A 299 23.24 10.98 -10.26
N GLU A 300 23.28 9.75 -10.77
CA GLU A 300 23.66 9.49 -12.17
C GLU A 300 22.53 9.80 -13.16
N LYS A 301 21.28 9.46 -12.82
CA LYS A 301 20.15 9.40 -13.77
C LYS A 301 19.05 10.42 -13.52
N HIS A 302 18.81 10.82 -12.27
CA HIS A 302 17.65 11.66 -11.93
C HIS A 302 17.96 13.17 -12.00
N LEU A 303 19.23 13.59 -12.03
CA LEU A 303 19.59 15.00 -12.17
C LEU A 303 19.26 15.53 -13.57
N ALA A 304 18.52 16.64 -13.62
CA ALA A 304 18.08 17.32 -14.84
C ALA A 304 19.20 18.11 -15.54
N ARG A 305 20.38 17.50 -15.76
CA ARG A 305 21.59 18.19 -16.27
C ARG A 305 21.38 18.90 -17.60
N GLU A 306 20.37 18.51 -18.37
CA GLU A 306 19.97 19.13 -19.62
C GLU A 306 19.34 20.52 -19.46
N ARG A 307 18.87 20.87 -18.26
CA ARG A 307 18.19 22.14 -18.00
C ARG A 307 19.19 23.27 -17.65
N PRO A 308 18.92 24.52 -18.07
CA PRO A 308 19.84 25.63 -17.84
C PRO A 308 19.86 26.11 -16.39
N GLY A 309 21.02 26.61 -15.94
CA GLY A 309 21.17 27.27 -14.65
C GLY A 309 20.81 26.38 -13.45
N LEU A 310 20.15 26.95 -12.44
CA LEU A 310 19.74 26.22 -11.23
C LEU A 310 18.73 25.10 -11.52
N ARG A 311 17.95 25.20 -12.60
CA ARG A 311 17.02 24.13 -13.00
C ARG A 311 17.75 22.84 -13.38
N GLY A 312 19.04 22.94 -13.72
CA GLY A 312 19.92 21.78 -13.94
C GLY A 312 20.23 20.97 -12.68
N ARG A 313 19.88 21.48 -11.50
CA ARG A 313 20.07 20.83 -10.19
C ARG A 313 18.84 20.06 -9.72
N ALA A 314 17.73 20.13 -10.45
CA ALA A 314 16.50 19.46 -10.07
C ALA A 314 16.62 17.93 -10.22
N PHE A 315 15.87 17.20 -9.38
CA PHE A 315 15.69 15.76 -9.54
C PHE A 315 14.36 15.48 -10.23
N LEU A 316 14.37 14.60 -11.23
CA LEU A 316 13.22 14.24 -12.06
C LEU A 316 12.88 12.76 -11.94
N PRO A 317 11.63 12.36 -12.22
CA PRO A 317 11.32 10.96 -12.47
C PRO A 317 12.16 10.42 -13.65
N VAL A 318 12.43 9.12 -13.68
CA VAL A 318 13.21 8.45 -14.74
C VAL A 318 12.47 7.23 -15.24
N ASP A 319 12.31 7.11 -16.56
CA ASP A 319 11.84 5.87 -17.17
C ASP A 319 12.99 4.85 -17.18
N THR A 320 12.88 3.84 -16.33
CA THR A 320 13.91 2.83 -16.09
C THR A 320 14.24 1.98 -17.32
N ARG A 321 13.37 1.95 -18.34
CA ARG A 321 13.62 1.21 -19.59
C ARG A 321 14.55 1.95 -20.53
N THR A 322 14.51 3.28 -20.50
CA THR A 322 15.28 4.15 -21.42
C THR A 322 16.42 4.89 -20.72
N GLY A 323 16.31 5.06 -19.39
CA GLY A 323 17.21 5.89 -18.60
C GLY A 323 17.01 7.39 -18.80
N LEU A 324 15.94 7.82 -19.49
CA LEU A 324 15.63 9.22 -19.74
C LEU A 324 14.84 9.82 -18.58
N THR A 325 15.15 11.07 -18.25
CA THR A 325 14.36 11.89 -17.32
C THR A 325 12.98 12.17 -17.94
N HIS A 326 11.94 12.01 -17.13
CA HIS A 326 10.58 12.32 -17.50
C HIS A 326 10.31 13.81 -17.21
N GLN A 327 9.78 14.52 -18.21
CA GLN A 327 9.39 15.91 -18.05
C GLN A 327 7.95 16.00 -17.54
N GLU A 328 7.62 17.02 -16.75
CA GLU A 328 6.29 17.19 -16.15
C GLU A 328 5.17 17.21 -17.19
N GLY A 329 5.33 17.96 -18.29
CA GLY A 329 4.39 17.95 -19.42
C GLY A 329 2.95 18.34 -19.08
N GLY A 330 2.74 19.14 -18.03
CA GLY A 330 1.41 19.52 -17.53
C GLY A 330 0.78 18.48 -16.59
N TRP A 331 1.54 17.48 -16.14
CA TRP A 331 1.13 16.49 -15.14
C TRP A 331 1.91 16.73 -13.83
N ALA A 332 1.27 17.41 -12.87
CA ALA A 332 1.95 17.94 -11.69
C ALA A 332 2.62 16.86 -10.80
N ASP A 333 2.12 15.63 -10.82
CA ASP A 333 2.68 14.50 -10.05
C ASP A 333 3.97 13.92 -10.69
N TRP A 334 4.40 14.49 -11.82
CA TRP A 334 5.69 14.23 -12.48
C TRP A 334 6.63 15.45 -12.45
N SER A 335 6.32 16.44 -11.61
CA SER A 335 7.12 17.64 -11.42
C SER A 335 8.48 17.37 -10.78
N ASP A 336 9.32 18.39 -10.75
CA ASP A 336 10.65 18.38 -10.14
C ASP A 336 10.68 18.88 -8.67
N GLY A 337 9.49 19.01 -8.08
CA GLY A 337 9.26 19.23 -6.66
C GLY A 337 8.32 18.16 -6.11
N SER A 338 7.45 18.53 -5.15
CA SER A 338 6.51 17.61 -4.50
C SER A 338 7.23 16.34 -4.01
N GLU A 339 6.75 15.14 -4.34
CA GLU A 339 7.28 13.89 -3.80
C GLU A 339 8.74 13.60 -4.24
N ARG A 340 9.25 14.22 -5.32
CA ARG A 340 10.67 14.11 -5.73
C ARG A 340 11.63 14.68 -4.69
N ILE A 341 11.14 15.48 -3.73
CA ILE A 341 11.90 15.96 -2.57
C ILE A 341 12.44 14.79 -1.72
N ALA A 342 11.87 13.58 -1.85
CA ALA A 342 12.43 12.37 -1.23
C ALA A 342 13.89 12.10 -1.62
N MET A 343 14.26 12.30 -2.89
CA MET A 343 15.59 12.00 -3.41
C MET A 343 16.71 12.80 -2.72
N PRO A 344 16.67 14.14 -2.67
CA PRO A 344 17.68 14.92 -1.94
C PRO A 344 17.66 14.64 -0.44
N ILE A 345 16.49 14.41 0.17
CA ILE A 345 16.40 13.99 1.58
C ILE A 345 17.13 12.66 1.81
N LEU A 346 16.93 11.66 0.94
CA LEU A 346 17.59 10.37 1.04
C LEU A 346 19.11 10.50 0.93
N LEU A 347 19.60 11.27 -0.05
CA LEU A 347 21.03 11.54 -0.21
C LEU A 347 21.60 12.19 1.07
N GLN A 348 20.88 13.16 1.62
CA GLN A 348 21.31 13.90 2.79
C GLN A 348 21.37 13.05 4.06
N LEU A 349 20.34 12.25 4.32
CA LEU A 349 20.32 11.28 5.42
C LEU A 349 21.47 10.28 5.30
N ALA A 350 21.76 9.82 4.08
CA ALA A 350 22.84 8.87 3.84
C ALA A 350 24.23 9.51 4.05
N THR A 351 24.39 10.79 3.74
CA THR A 351 25.61 11.56 4.06
C THR A 351 25.77 11.77 5.56
N MET A 352 24.72 12.16 6.28
CA MET A 352 24.73 12.32 7.75
C MET A 352 25.16 11.04 8.46
N ARG A 353 24.76 9.87 7.93
CA ARG A 353 25.14 8.55 8.46
C ARG A 353 26.50 8.04 7.98
N ARG A 354 27.23 8.82 7.17
CA ARG A 354 28.51 8.43 6.55
C ARG A 354 28.39 7.17 5.68
N TRP A 355 27.22 6.96 5.07
CA TRP A 355 26.99 5.89 4.10
C TRP A 355 27.41 6.32 2.69
N LEU A 356 27.41 7.63 2.43
CA LEU A 356 27.92 8.26 1.21
C LEU A 356 29.09 9.20 1.52
N SER A 357 29.93 9.44 0.52
CA SER A 357 31.02 10.41 0.60
C SER A 357 30.46 11.83 0.55
N GLU A 358 30.82 12.65 1.53
CA GLU A 358 30.50 14.08 1.59
C GLU A 358 31.05 14.82 0.37
N GLU A 359 32.30 14.55 -0.03
CA GLU A 359 32.94 15.13 -1.22
C GLU A 359 32.09 14.95 -2.50
N ARG A 360 31.41 13.79 -2.62
CA ARG A 360 30.56 13.49 -3.77
C ARG A 360 29.15 14.07 -3.66
N THR A 361 28.61 14.13 -2.45
CA THR A 361 27.19 14.46 -2.23
C THR A 361 26.97 15.95 -1.98
N GLU A 362 27.93 16.62 -1.34
CA GLU A 362 27.79 18.03 -0.95
C GLU A 362 27.56 18.97 -2.14
N PRO A 363 28.30 18.88 -3.28
CA PRO A 363 28.02 19.73 -4.44
C PRO A 363 26.65 19.49 -5.07
N VAL A 364 26.08 18.30 -4.88
CA VAL A 364 24.74 17.95 -5.37
C VAL A 364 23.68 18.53 -4.44
N LEU A 365 23.85 18.37 -3.13
CA LEU A 365 22.92 18.84 -2.10
C LEU A 365 22.89 20.37 -2.02
N ASP A 366 24.05 21.04 -2.05
CA ASP A 366 24.14 22.50 -2.10
C ASP A 366 23.47 23.06 -3.36
N GLY A 367 23.77 22.47 -4.53
CA GLY A 367 23.13 22.85 -5.78
C GLY A 367 21.60 22.67 -5.75
N TRP A 368 21.11 21.58 -5.15
CA TRP A 368 19.67 21.36 -4.99
C TRP A 368 19.06 22.33 -3.96
N ALA A 369 19.76 22.66 -2.88
CA ALA A 369 19.30 23.65 -1.89
C ALA A 369 19.06 25.02 -2.53
N GLN A 370 19.99 25.47 -3.39
CA GLN A 370 19.83 26.72 -4.16
C GLN A 370 18.65 26.64 -5.13
N PHE A 371 18.49 25.51 -5.83
CA PHE A 371 17.34 25.27 -6.70
C PHE A 371 16.01 25.32 -5.93
N ALA A 372 15.90 24.61 -4.81
CA ALA A 372 14.69 24.55 -4.00
C ALA A 372 14.31 25.93 -3.47
N ALA A 373 15.28 26.69 -2.94
CA ALA A 373 15.05 28.05 -2.46
C ALA A 373 14.58 29.01 -3.57
N ALA A 374 15.13 28.87 -4.79
CA ALA A 374 14.82 29.75 -5.90
C ALA A 374 13.54 29.39 -6.66
N HIS A 375 13.20 28.09 -6.71
CA HIS A 375 12.18 27.58 -7.64
C HIS A 375 11.06 26.76 -6.99
N LEU A 376 11.29 26.17 -5.82
CA LEU A 376 10.26 25.41 -5.09
C LEU A 376 9.62 26.22 -3.95
N LEU A 377 10.06 27.46 -3.74
CA LEU A 377 9.48 28.40 -2.80
C LEU A 377 9.08 29.70 -3.51
N ASP A 378 8.03 30.36 -3.04
CA ASP A 378 7.77 31.76 -3.39
C ASP A 378 8.49 32.74 -2.43
N SER A 379 8.33 34.04 -2.66
CA SER A 379 8.95 35.08 -1.83
C SER A 379 8.45 35.10 -0.38
N THR A 380 7.34 34.42 -0.07
CA THR A 380 6.79 34.24 1.26
C THR A 380 7.20 32.91 1.92
N ALA A 381 8.08 32.14 1.26
CA ALA A 381 8.43 30.77 1.62
C ALA A 381 7.27 29.77 1.52
N ALA A 382 6.21 30.08 0.76
CA ALA A 382 5.18 29.10 0.47
C ALA A 382 5.69 28.10 -0.58
N PRO A 383 5.41 26.79 -0.42
CA PRO A 383 5.88 25.78 -1.34
C PRO A 383 5.20 25.86 -2.70
N ARG A 384 5.95 25.53 -3.76
CA ARG A 384 5.47 25.32 -5.12
C ARG A 384 5.61 23.85 -5.47
N ARG A 385 4.63 23.29 -6.19
CA ARG A 385 4.64 21.87 -6.59
C ARG A 385 5.84 21.49 -7.48
N GLY A 386 6.34 22.45 -8.27
CA GLY A 386 7.48 22.28 -9.17
C GLY A 386 7.94 23.62 -9.74
N SER A 387 9.11 23.63 -10.36
CA SER A 387 9.79 24.84 -10.86
C SER A 387 9.08 25.54 -12.02
N ASP A 388 8.18 24.84 -12.71
CA ASP A 388 7.34 25.37 -13.80
C ASP A 388 5.87 25.58 -13.40
N LEU A 389 5.45 25.11 -12.22
CA LEU A 389 4.06 25.10 -11.74
C LEU A 389 3.66 26.35 -10.95
N HIS A 390 4.23 27.50 -11.30
CA HIS A 390 4.00 28.78 -10.61
C HIS A 390 2.54 29.28 -10.62
N ARG A 391 1.69 28.72 -11.50
CA ARG A 391 0.25 29.06 -11.60
C ARG A 391 -0.63 28.21 -10.69
N LEU A 392 -0.12 27.09 -10.19
CA LEU A 392 -0.82 26.31 -9.17
C LEU A 392 -0.60 26.99 -7.82
N GLY A 393 -1.65 27.02 -6.99
CA GLY A 393 -1.55 27.48 -5.62
C GLY A 393 -0.58 26.60 -4.79
N PRO A 394 -0.23 27.05 -3.57
CA PRO A 394 0.65 26.28 -2.70
C PRO A 394 0.03 24.92 -2.35
N ARG A 395 0.87 23.88 -2.28
CA ARG A 395 0.48 22.55 -1.78
C ARG A 395 1.07 22.33 -0.39
N LEU A 396 0.20 22.21 0.62
CA LEU A 396 0.62 22.13 2.02
C LEU A 396 1.42 20.87 2.37
N TYR A 397 1.30 19.79 1.57
CA TYR A 397 2.11 18.58 1.73
C TYR A 397 3.62 18.82 1.50
N ASP A 398 3.97 19.75 0.62
CA ASP A 398 5.36 19.96 0.21
C ASP A 398 6.16 20.74 1.27
N ALA A 399 5.48 21.52 2.12
CA ALA A 399 6.09 22.35 3.14
C ALA A 399 6.94 21.58 4.17
N PRO A 400 6.44 20.54 4.87
CA PRO A 400 7.25 19.81 5.83
C PRO A 400 8.46 19.12 5.18
N TRP A 401 8.34 18.66 3.93
CA TRP A 401 9.48 18.04 3.23
C TRP A 401 10.59 19.03 2.93
N LEU A 402 10.25 20.21 2.40
CA LEU A 402 11.23 21.28 2.17
C LEU A 402 11.83 21.80 3.48
N ALA A 403 11.01 22.02 4.50
CA ALA A 403 11.47 22.43 5.82
C ALA A 403 12.44 21.41 6.43
N GLN A 404 12.13 20.12 6.31
CA GLN A 404 12.99 19.05 6.80
C GLN A 404 14.33 19.02 6.07
N PHE A 405 14.33 19.15 4.74
CA PHE A 405 15.57 19.21 3.98
C PHE A 405 16.48 20.35 4.49
N PHE A 406 15.94 21.57 4.62
CA PHE A 406 16.72 22.71 5.10
C PHE A 406 17.13 22.57 6.59
N HIS A 407 16.29 21.96 7.43
CA HIS A 407 16.67 21.64 8.82
C HIS A 407 17.87 20.69 8.87
N ASP A 408 17.86 19.64 8.07
CA ASP A 408 18.98 18.72 7.99
C ASP A 408 20.22 19.41 7.39
N ARG A 409 20.05 20.42 6.52
CA ARG A 409 21.18 21.16 5.93
C ARG A 409 21.87 21.98 7.01
N PHE A 410 21.09 22.61 7.89
CA PHE A 410 21.61 23.25 9.09
C PHE A 410 22.39 22.24 9.96
N ASN A 411 21.84 21.05 10.20
CA ASN A 411 22.52 20.03 11.02
C ASN A 411 23.85 19.56 10.42
N LEU A 412 24.00 19.58 9.09
CA LEU A 412 25.24 19.23 8.40
C LEU A 412 26.27 20.37 8.36
N THR A 413 25.82 21.60 8.13
CA THR A 413 26.69 22.73 7.77
C THR A 413 26.90 23.73 8.91
N GLY A 414 26.00 23.76 9.88
CA GLY A 414 25.93 24.80 10.91
C GLY A 414 25.42 26.16 10.40
N ASP A 415 24.91 26.26 9.16
CA ASP A 415 24.41 27.52 8.61
C ASP A 415 23.01 27.86 9.12
N ASP A 416 22.92 28.85 10.02
CA ASP A 416 21.68 29.39 10.58
C ASP A 416 20.69 29.88 9.52
N GLY A 417 21.15 30.24 8.32
CA GLY A 417 20.31 30.61 7.19
C GLY A 417 19.36 29.49 6.77
N HIS A 418 19.84 28.25 6.81
CA HIS A 418 19.03 27.06 6.52
C HIS A 418 17.97 26.81 7.60
N LEU A 419 18.34 26.90 8.88
CA LEU A 419 17.38 26.78 9.99
C LEU A 419 16.32 27.88 9.95
N GLY A 420 16.75 29.11 9.67
CA GLY A 420 15.86 30.26 9.52
C GLY A 420 14.85 30.08 8.39
N LEU A 421 15.28 29.50 7.25
CA LEU A 421 14.40 29.18 6.12
C LEU A 421 13.44 28.03 6.44
N ALA A 422 13.92 26.94 7.05
CA ALA A 422 13.09 25.81 7.47
C ALA A 422 11.92 26.28 8.37
N ALA A 423 12.22 27.14 9.34
CA ALA A 423 11.22 27.70 10.23
C ALA A 423 10.23 28.63 9.49
N ARG A 424 10.68 29.46 8.54
CA ARG A 424 9.78 30.30 7.74
C ARG A 424 8.82 29.48 6.88
N ILE A 425 9.27 28.36 6.32
CA ILE A 425 8.42 27.45 5.54
C ILE A 425 7.28 26.90 6.42
N LEU A 426 7.60 26.49 7.66
CA LEU A 426 6.61 25.97 8.60
C LEU A 426 5.64 27.04 9.10
N GLU A 427 6.14 28.23 9.44
CA GLU A 427 5.29 29.38 9.79
C GLU A 427 4.32 29.69 8.67
N ARG A 428 4.83 29.76 7.44
CA ARG A 428 4.00 30.00 6.26
C ARG A 428 2.98 28.89 6.03
N ASN A 429 3.35 27.63 6.26
CA ASN A 429 2.41 26.51 6.19
C ASN A 429 1.24 26.70 7.16
N PHE A 430 1.49 27.07 8.41
CA PHE A 430 0.42 27.29 9.40
C PHE A 430 -0.45 28.52 9.06
N GLU A 431 0.12 29.58 8.50
CA GLU A 431 -0.64 30.73 7.98
C GLU A 431 -1.58 30.35 6.83
N LEU A 432 -1.17 29.40 5.99
CA LEU A 432 -1.93 28.92 4.84
C LEU A 432 -2.95 27.83 5.19
N GLY A 433 -3.18 27.54 6.48
CA GLY A 433 -4.16 26.55 6.93
C GLY A 433 -3.57 25.19 7.32
N GLY A 434 -2.26 25.07 7.43
CA GLY A 434 -1.57 23.83 7.84
C GLY A 434 -2.05 23.24 9.18
N ARG A 435 -2.68 24.04 10.05
CA ARG A 435 -3.24 23.55 11.33
C ARG A 435 -4.42 22.59 11.14
N GLU A 436 -5.15 22.71 10.04
CA GLU A 436 -6.34 21.91 9.74
C GLU A 436 -6.06 20.90 8.61
N HIS A 437 -4.78 20.68 8.29
CA HIS A 437 -4.33 19.83 7.19
C HIS A 437 -3.38 18.75 7.68
N LEU A 438 -3.68 17.48 7.39
CA LEU A 438 -2.86 16.33 7.80
C LEU A 438 -1.70 16.11 6.83
N SER A 439 -0.78 17.08 6.76
CA SER A 439 0.44 16.95 5.96
C SER A 439 1.37 15.88 6.53
N LEU A 440 1.90 15.01 5.66
CA LEU A 440 2.85 13.97 6.02
C LEU A 440 4.08 14.58 6.70
N THR A 441 4.49 13.99 7.83
CA THR A 441 5.66 14.38 8.66
C THR A 441 5.63 15.78 9.29
N LEU A 442 4.51 16.51 9.23
CA LEU A 442 4.46 17.90 9.68
C LEU A 442 4.78 18.09 11.16
N SER A 443 4.19 17.29 12.05
CA SER A 443 4.43 17.43 13.49
C SER A 443 5.88 17.10 13.84
N GLN A 444 6.43 16.02 13.27
CA GLN A 444 7.81 15.62 13.48
C GLN A 444 8.78 16.72 13.05
N THR A 445 8.64 17.23 11.82
CA THR A 445 9.54 18.26 11.28
C THR A 445 9.41 19.56 12.06
N ALA A 446 8.19 19.98 12.41
CA ALA A 446 7.98 21.22 13.16
C ALA A 446 8.64 21.17 14.55
N LEU A 447 8.56 20.03 15.23
CA LEU A 447 9.18 19.85 16.54
C LEU A 447 10.70 19.72 16.48
N ALA A 448 11.24 19.07 15.44
CA ALA A 448 12.68 19.03 15.20
C ALA A 448 13.26 20.44 14.97
N VAL A 449 12.61 21.22 14.10
CA VAL A 449 12.98 22.62 13.84
C VAL A 449 12.84 23.48 15.10
N ALA A 450 11.73 23.35 15.85
CA ALA A 450 11.54 24.09 17.10
C ALA A 450 12.63 23.77 18.14
N THR A 451 13.09 22.51 18.19
CA THR A 451 14.18 22.10 19.09
C THR A 451 15.49 22.78 18.72
N SER A 452 15.88 22.78 17.44
CA SER A 452 17.09 23.48 16.98
C SER A 452 17.01 25.00 17.16
N ILE A 453 15.85 25.62 16.92
CA ILE A 453 15.64 27.06 17.18
C ILE A 453 15.82 27.38 18.67
N ALA A 454 15.25 26.57 19.56
CA ALA A 454 15.38 26.76 21.00
C ALA A 454 16.84 26.59 21.46
N ALA A 455 17.59 25.65 20.89
CA ALA A 455 19.02 25.49 21.16
C ALA A 455 19.84 26.71 20.71
N GLY A 456 19.41 27.40 19.66
CA GLY A 456 19.96 28.70 19.22
C GLY A 456 19.47 29.92 20.02
N GLY A 457 18.60 29.74 21.02
CA GLY A 457 18.14 30.78 21.95
C GLY A 457 16.82 31.49 21.60
N ASP A 458 16.19 31.22 20.46
CA ASP A 458 14.90 31.83 20.10
C ASP A 458 13.71 30.99 20.62
N HIS A 459 13.60 30.92 21.94
CA HIS A 459 12.55 30.15 22.62
C HIS A 459 11.14 30.59 22.21
N ARG A 460 10.93 31.89 21.96
CA ARG A 460 9.62 32.42 21.55
C ARG A 460 9.14 31.83 20.23
N ARG A 461 10.03 31.77 19.22
CA ARG A 461 9.70 31.20 17.92
C ARG A 461 9.49 29.68 18.00
N ALA A 462 10.34 28.99 18.78
CA ALA A 462 10.18 27.57 19.04
C ALA A 462 8.84 27.24 19.70
N ASP A 463 8.42 28.02 20.70
CA ASP A 463 7.16 27.81 21.42
C ASP A 463 5.94 28.11 20.54
N ALA A 464 6.03 29.07 19.61
CA ALA A 464 4.98 29.33 18.64
C ALA A 464 4.74 28.14 17.67
N LEU A 465 5.83 27.48 17.24
CA LEU A 465 5.74 26.25 16.43
C LEU A 465 5.12 25.10 17.23
N ARG A 466 5.59 24.87 18.47
CA ARG A 466 5.00 23.86 19.38
C ARG A 466 3.52 24.13 19.63
N GLY A 467 3.14 25.38 19.86
CA GLY A 467 1.75 25.81 20.04
C GLY A 467 0.88 25.48 18.83
N SER A 468 1.39 25.72 17.61
CA SER A 468 0.65 25.41 16.37
C SER A 468 0.39 23.89 16.21
N ILE A 469 1.32 23.04 16.65
CA ILE A 469 1.13 21.58 16.70
C ILE A 469 0.05 21.19 17.72
N LEU A 470 0.07 21.78 18.92
CA LEU A 470 -0.96 21.50 19.94
C LEU A 470 -2.35 21.95 19.49
N ASP A 471 -2.46 23.11 18.84
CA ASP A 471 -3.73 23.61 18.31
C ASP A 471 -4.27 22.72 17.19
N SER A 472 -3.39 22.26 16.29
CA SER A 472 -3.75 21.27 15.27
C SER A 472 -4.24 19.96 15.89
N ALA A 473 -3.54 19.42 16.88
CA ALA A 473 -3.95 18.20 17.56
C ALA A 473 -5.33 18.35 18.22
N ARG A 474 -5.59 19.46 18.93
CA ARG A 474 -6.91 19.76 19.53
C ARG A 474 -8.00 19.88 18.48
N TYR A 475 -7.71 20.49 17.34
CA TYR A 475 -8.64 20.57 16.22
C TYR A 475 -9.08 19.17 15.76
N PHE A 476 -8.13 18.25 15.53
CA PHE A 476 -8.47 16.90 15.08
C PHE A 476 -9.09 16.00 16.16
N VAL A 477 -8.76 16.20 17.45
CA VAL A 477 -9.52 15.58 18.54
C VAL A 477 -10.98 16.02 18.49
N LYS A 478 -11.24 17.33 18.31
CA LYS A 478 -12.59 17.88 18.19
C LYS A 478 -13.32 17.41 16.92
N ALA A 479 -12.62 17.29 15.79
CA ALA A 479 -13.19 16.82 14.53
C ALA A 479 -13.69 15.36 14.61
N GLY A 480 -13.13 14.54 15.51
CA GLY A 480 -13.57 13.16 15.69
C GLY A 480 -13.38 12.33 14.42
N ARG A 481 -14.50 11.81 13.88
CA ARG A 481 -14.54 11.07 12.61
C ARG A 481 -14.72 11.96 11.37
N GLN A 482 -15.01 13.25 11.56
CA GLN A 482 -15.27 14.21 10.48
C GLN A 482 -13.95 14.85 10.01
N LEU A 483 -13.02 14.00 9.57
CA LEU A 483 -11.73 14.48 9.08
C LEU A 483 -11.93 15.26 7.75
N PRO A 484 -11.27 16.43 7.59
CA PRO A 484 -11.33 17.21 6.36
C PRO A 484 -10.76 16.41 5.20
N HIS A 485 -11.42 16.49 4.04
CA HIS A 485 -10.93 15.84 2.82
C HIS A 485 -9.67 16.53 2.30
N HIS A 486 -8.78 15.74 1.72
CA HIS A 486 -7.59 16.20 1.02
C HIS A 486 -7.65 15.73 -0.45
N GLU A 487 -6.64 15.00 -0.92
CA GLU A 487 -6.58 14.47 -2.30
C GLU A 487 -7.50 13.25 -2.47
N VAL A 488 -7.55 12.37 -1.46
CA VAL A 488 -8.54 11.30 -1.32
C VAL A 488 -9.41 11.59 -0.09
N ALA A 489 -10.69 11.23 -0.15
CA ALA A 489 -11.64 11.62 0.89
C ALA A 489 -11.47 10.84 2.22
N TYR A 490 -10.90 9.63 2.19
CA TYR A 490 -10.39 8.90 3.35
C TYR A 490 -9.28 7.95 2.89
N GLU A 491 -8.12 7.96 3.54
CA GLU A 491 -6.99 7.12 3.14
C GLU A 491 -6.01 6.89 4.29
N GLN A 492 -5.14 5.88 4.14
CA GLN A 492 -4.12 5.58 5.16
C GLN A 492 -3.14 6.76 5.38
N SER A 493 -2.79 7.51 4.33
CA SER A 493 -1.96 8.74 4.42
C SER A 493 -2.68 9.94 5.06
N MET A 494 -3.92 9.77 5.52
CA MET A 494 -4.61 10.72 6.39
C MET A 494 -4.57 10.24 7.84
N VAL A 495 -4.77 8.94 8.08
CA VAL A 495 -4.83 8.37 9.44
C VAL A 495 -3.45 8.28 10.10
N ALA A 496 -2.40 7.92 9.34
CA ALA A 496 -1.05 7.86 9.87
C ALA A 496 -0.53 9.22 10.39
N PRO A 497 -0.55 10.32 9.62
CA PRO A 497 -0.14 11.64 10.13
C PRO A 497 -1.05 12.16 11.26
N LEU A 498 -2.34 11.79 11.29
CA LEU A 498 -3.23 12.09 12.41
C LEU A 498 -2.71 11.46 13.71
N LEU A 499 -2.36 10.17 13.69
CA LEU A 499 -1.82 9.49 14.86
C LEU A 499 -0.47 10.07 15.26
N ASP A 500 0.42 10.36 14.32
CA ASP A 500 1.72 10.99 14.63
C ASP A 500 1.57 12.37 15.28
N LEU A 501 0.63 13.19 14.81
CA LEU A 501 0.28 14.48 15.42
C LEU A 501 -0.19 14.32 16.86
N LEU A 502 -1.08 13.35 17.12
CA LEU A 502 -1.60 13.08 18.46
C LEU A 502 -0.50 12.52 19.39
N ILE A 503 0.38 11.65 18.87
CA ILE A 503 1.54 11.12 19.60
C ILE A 503 2.46 12.27 20.02
N ASP A 504 2.79 13.18 19.11
CA ASP A 504 3.63 14.33 19.39
C ASP A 504 2.99 15.29 20.39
N ALA A 505 1.69 15.57 20.26
CA ALA A 505 0.95 16.39 21.22
C ALA A 505 0.89 15.74 22.62
N HIS A 506 0.71 14.42 22.69
CA HIS A 506 0.78 13.67 23.94
C HIS A 506 2.18 13.76 24.57
N ARG A 507 3.25 13.59 23.79
CA ARG A 507 4.63 13.72 24.29
C ARG A 507 4.90 15.11 24.87
N LEU A 508 4.43 16.17 24.22
CA LEU A 508 4.61 17.55 24.65
C LEU A 508 3.86 17.90 25.95
N THR A 509 2.69 17.32 26.18
CA THR A 509 1.75 17.78 27.24
C THR A 509 1.47 16.76 28.32
N GLN A 510 1.67 15.47 28.03
CA GLN A 510 1.19 14.34 28.82
C GLN A 510 -0.34 14.34 29.04
N ASP A 511 -1.09 15.09 28.24
CA ASP A 511 -2.54 15.17 28.35
C ASP A 511 -3.19 13.86 27.89
N THR A 512 -4.02 13.28 28.76
CA THR A 512 -4.75 12.02 28.52
C THR A 512 -5.78 12.13 27.40
N GLN A 513 -6.21 13.33 27.00
CA GLN A 513 -7.10 13.49 25.85
C GLN A 513 -6.47 12.94 24.57
N PHE A 514 -5.15 13.14 24.40
CA PHE A 514 -4.43 12.70 23.21
C PHE A 514 -4.17 11.20 23.25
N SER A 515 -3.81 10.61 24.40
CA SER A 515 -3.62 9.16 24.49
C SER A 515 -4.90 8.37 24.24
N ARG A 516 -6.05 8.84 24.76
CA ARG A 516 -7.37 8.26 24.43
C ARG A 516 -7.69 8.39 22.94
N ALA A 517 -7.36 9.54 22.35
CA ALA A 517 -7.59 9.76 20.93
C ALA A 517 -6.73 8.84 20.04
N ILE A 518 -5.48 8.55 20.45
CA ILE A 518 -4.60 7.57 19.79
C ILE A 518 -5.20 6.17 19.88
N GLU A 519 -5.60 5.73 21.07
CA GLU A 519 -6.19 4.40 21.29
C GLU A 519 -7.46 4.18 20.46
N GLU A 520 -8.34 5.18 20.39
CA GLU A 520 -9.57 5.14 19.60
C GLU A 520 -9.31 4.99 18.08
N ARG A 521 -8.22 5.58 17.59
CA ARG A 521 -7.95 5.74 16.14
C ARG A 521 -6.90 4.77 15.60
N LEU A 522 -6.13 4.11 16.47
CA LEU A 522 -5.16 3.08 16.05
C LEU A 522 -5.82 1.95 15.24
N PRO A 523 -7.02 1.44 15.60
CA PRO A 523 -7.72 0.46 14.77
C PRO A 523 -8.06 0.96 13.36
N TRP A 524 -8.27 2.28 13.18
CA TRP A 524 -8.55 2.86 11.87
C TRP A 524 -7.34 2.73 10.94
N LEU A 525 -6.13 2.93 11.48
CA LEU A 525 -4.89 2.76 10.73
C LEU A 525 -4.62 1.28 10.42
N LEU A 526 -4.76 0.42 11.43
CA LEU A 526 -4.46 -1.01 11.30
C LEU A 526 -5.41 -1.73 10.35
N ALA A 527 -6.67 -1.26 10.20
CA ALA A 527 -7.63 -1.86 9.30
C ALA A 527 -7.25 -1.79 7.82
N PHE A 528 -6.38 -0.86 7.41
CA PHE A 528 -5.87 -0.82 6.04
C PHE A 528 -4.94 -1.99 5.73
N SER A 529 -4.31 -2.57 6.76
CA SER A 529 -3.25 -3.57 6.67
C SER A 529 -3.80 -4.98 6.84
N GLY A 530 -3.72 -5.79 5.78
CA GLY A 530 -4.27 -7.15 5.80
C GLY A 530 -3.27 -8.21 6.29
N PRO A 531 -3.76 -9.38 6.76
CA PRO A 531 -2.91 -10.45 7.28
C PRO A 531 -2.49 -11.46 6.19
N GLN A 532 -2.58 -11.10 4.90
CA GLN A 532 -2.26 -12.02 3.81
C GLN A 532 -0.85 -12.58 3.98
N PRO A 533 -0.64 -13.90 3.86
CA PRO A 533 0.68 -14.50 3.97
C PRO A 533 1.38 -14.34 2.63
N HIS A 534 1.83 -13.12 2.32
CA HIS A 534 2.45 -12.72 1.05
C HIS A 534 3.24 -11.44 1.28
N VAL A 535 4.48 -11.36 0.81
CA VAL A 535 5.37 -10.25 1.17
C VAL A 535 4.83 -8.87 0.81
N ARG A 536 4.23 -8.72 -0.37
CA ARG A 536 3.63 -7.45 -0.84
C ARG A 536 2.35 -7.04 -0.10
N LEU A 537 1.74 -7.94 0.67
CA LEU A 537 0.39 -7.76 1.21
C LEU A 537 0.37 -7.79 2.75
N HIS A 538 1.23 -8.59 3.39
CA HIS A 538 1.22 -8.76 4.85
C HIS A 538 1.56 -7.45 5.56
N GLY A 539 0.58 -6.88 6.26
CA GLY A 539 0.74 -5.62 6.96
C GLY A 539 0.75 -4.39 6.04
N VAL A 540 0.79 -4.57 4.72
CA VAL A 540 0.88 -3.46 3.77
C VAL A 540 -0.50 -2.84 3.59
N ALA A 541 -0.60 -1.53 3.80
CA ALA A 541 -1.86 -0.79 3.71
C ALA A 541 -2.43 -0.81 2.28
N ILE A 542 -3.73 -1.02 2.14
CA ILE A 542 -4.45 -0.91 0.86
C ILE A 542 -4.29 0.51 0.29
N ARG A 543 -3.78 0.56 -0.93
CA ARG A 543 -3.72 1.74 -1.81
C ARG A 543 -4.00 1.30 -3.24
N HIS A 544 -4.65 2.15 -4.04
CA HIS A 544 -5.15 1.67 -5.34
C HIS A 544 -5.26 2.74 -6.44
N TRP A 545 -4.50 3.84 -6.34
CA TRP A 545 -4.54 4.93 -7.32
C TRP A 545 -3.15 5.42 -7.75
N ASP A 546 -2.11 5.15 -6.99
CA ASP A 546 -0.79 5.76 -7.20
C ASP A 546 -0.17 5.39 -8.55
N GLY A 547 -0.42 4.17 -9.06
CA GLY A 547 0.01 3.77 -10.40
C GLY A 547 -0.59 4.62 -11.53
N TYR A 548 -1.73 5.30 -11.29
CA TYR A 548 -2.34 6.22 -12.24
C TYR A 548 -1.69 7.61 -12.18
N TRP A 549 -1.55 8.15 -10.98
CA TRP A 549 -1.05 9.50 -10.76
C TRP A 549 0.47 9.61 -10.93
N PHE A 550 1.21 8.62 -10.45
CA PHE A 550 2.67 8.66 -10.41
C PHE A 550 3.35 7.78 -11.44
N GLY A 551 2.67 6.77 -11.99
CA GLY A 551 3.23 5.81 -12.94
C GLY A 551 3.11 6.18 -14.41
N ALA A 552 4.09 5.80 -15.23
CA ALA A 552 4.09 6.03 -16.67
C ALA A 552 2.99 5.25 -17.41
N GLN A 553 2.54 4.11 -16.88
CA GLN A 553 1.47 3.29 -17.49
C GLN A 553 0.06 3.86 -17.24
N ARG A 554 -0.05 4.79 -16.30
CA ARG A 554 -1.30 5.39 -15.83
C ARG A 554 -2.38 4.33 -15.58
N LEU A 555 -2.02 3.36 -14.74
CA LEU A 555 -2.90 2.25 -14.36
C LEU A 555 -3.48 2.51 -12.98
N TRP A 556 -4.81 2.57 -12.91
CA TRP A 556 -5.51 2.44 -11.63
C TRP A 556 -5.35 1.02 -11.07
N GLY A 557 -5.94 0.77 -9.91
CA GLY A 557 -5.95 -0.56 -9.28
C GLY A 557 -4.97 -0.65 -8.13
N ASP A 558 -5.06 -1.75 -7.37
CA ASP A 558 -4.28 -1.96 -6.15
C ASP A 558 -2.77 -1.82 -6.40
N VAL A 559 -2.07 -1.10 -5.52
CA VAL A 559 -0.63 -0.88 -5.57
C VAL A 559 0.02 -1.48 -4.32
N PHE A 560 0.70 -2.62 -4.49
CA PHE A 560 1.26 -3.40 -3.38
C PHE A 560 2.73 -3.80 -3.60
N PRO A 561 3.66 -3.35 -2.74
CA PRO A 561 3.49 -2.21 -1.84
C PRO A 561 3.54 -0.89 -2.63
N HIS A 562 2.83 0.11 -2.13
CA HIS A 562 3.14 1.51 -2.42
C HIS A 562 3.93 2.09 -1.24
N HIS A 563 4.89 2.97 -1.52
CA HIS A 563 5.86 3.46 -0.52
C HIS A 563 5.20 4.15 0.69
N TRP A 564 4.05 4.83 0.52
CA TRP A 564 3.31 5.42 1.66
C TRP A 564 2.76 4.42 2.67
N SER A 565 2.70 3.13 2.33
CA SER A 565 2.39 2.08 3.33
C SER A 565 3.37 2.09 4.51
N THR A 566 4.60 2.58 4.31
CA THR A 566 5.63 2.73 5.35
C THR A 566 5.27 3.74 6.44
N LEU A 567 4.34 4.68 6.19
CA LEU A 567 3.84 5.60 7.22
C LEU A 567 3.23 4.81 8.39
N THR A 568 2.54 3.70 8.10
CA THR A 568 2.02 2.81 9.16
C THR A 568 3.16 2.30 10.03
N ALA A 569 4.24 1.80 9.44
CA ALA A 569 5.40 1.33 10.20
C ALA A 569 6.02 2.42 11.06
N CYS A 570 6.19 3.63 10.51
CA CYS A 570 6.73 4.77 11.25
C CYS A 570 5.85 5.13 12.45
N THR A 571 4.53 5.21 12.27
CA THR A 571 3.59 5.50 13.36
C THR A 571 3.63 4.40 14.44
N LEU A 572 3.68 3.12 14.05
CA LEU A 572 3.75 2.01 15.01
C LEU A 572 5.00 2.07 15.91
N ARG A 573 6.17 2.40 15.35
CA ARG A 573 7.41 2.58 16.11
C ARG A 573 7.37 3.77 17.06
N ARG A 574 6.45 4.73 16.83
CA ARG A 574 6.29 5.94 17.63
C ARG A 574 5.20 5.83 18.70
N LEU A 575 4.43 4.74 18.71
CA LEU A 575 3.34 4.55 19.68
C LEU A 575 3.82 4.72 21.14
N PRO A 576 2.98 5.29 22.02
CA PRO A 576 3.26 5.33 23.45
C PRO A 576 3.44 3.92 24.02
N ALA A 577 4.21 3.79 25.11
CA ALA A 577 4.57 2.49 25.69
C ALA A 577 3.37 1.57 26.02
N GLY A 578 2.20 2.14 26.38
CA GLY A 578 0.98 1.37 26.64
C GLY A 578 0.29 0.78 25.40
N LEU A 579 0.64 1.25 24.20
CA LEU A 579 0.07 0.80 22.92
C LEU A 579 1.10 0.12 22.01
N ARG A 580 2.39 0.36 22.23
CA ARG A 580 3.48 -0.29 21.49
C ARG A 580 3.71 -1.70 22.02
N THR A 581 3.65 -2.69 21.14
CA THR A 581 3.84 -4.11 21.48
C THR A 581 4.86 -4.76 20.54
N THR A 582 5.37 -5.94 20.93
CA THR A 582 6.23 -6.75 20.06
C THR A 582 5.51 -7.15 18.75
N ALA A 583 4.18 -7.20 18.74
CA ALA A 583 3.41 -7.45 17.52
C ALA A 583 3.45 -6.23 16.58
N THR A 584 3.26 -5.02 17.10
CA THR A 584 3.34 -3.79 16.30
C THR A 584 4.77 -3.53 15.81
N ASP A 585 5.79 -3.88 16.59
CA ASP A 585 7.20 -3.75 16.17
C ASP A 585 7.53 -4.71 15.01
N ARG A 586 7.12 -5.99 15.13
CA ARG A 586 7.29 -6.96 14.03
C ARG A 586 6.52 -6.55 12.78
N LEU A 587 5.31 -6.01 12.94
CA LEU A 587 4.52 -5.50 11.84
C LEU A 587 5.21 -4.31 11.15
N ALA A 588 5.78 -3.38 11.92
CA ALA A 588 6.52 -2.25 11.38
C ALA A 588 7.73 -2.71 10.54
N GLU A 589 8.54 -3.62 11.08
CA GLU A 589 9.69 -4.19 10.36
C GLU A 589 9.25 -4.91 9.07
N GLN A 590 8.19 -5.72 9.15
CA GLN A 590 7.65 -6.42 7.99
C GLN A 590 7.17 -5.46 6.88
N ILE A 591 6.52 -4.35 7.24
CA ILE A 591 6.07 -3.33 6.26
C ILE A 591 7.27 -2.65 5.59
N LEU A 592 8.30 -2.30 6.36
CA LEU A 592 9.53 -1.68 5.84
C LEU A 592 10.25 -2.64 4.89
N ALA A 593 10.47 -3.89 5.34
CA ALA A 593 11.09 -4.92 4.52
C ALA A 593 10.29 -5.20 3.23
N ALA A 594 8.96 -5.29 3.30
CA ALA A 594 8.11 -5.51 2.12
C ALA A 594 8.31 -4.46 1.03
N ASN A 595 8.51 -3.18 1.41
CA ASN A 595 8.72 -2.09 0.46
C ASN A 595 10.05 -2.15 -0.29
N MET A 596 11.00 -3.00 0.15
CA MET A 596 12.21 -3.29 -0.63
C MET A 596 11.89 -3.98 -1.97
N ALA A 597 10.73 -4.63 -2.11
CA ALA A 597 10.29 -5.27 -3.35
C ALA A 597 10.06 -4.31 -4.53
N ASN A 598 10.15 -2.99 -4.31
CA ASN A 598 10.07 -1.96 -5.35
C ASN A 598 11.45 -1.49 -5.86
N TYR A 599 12.54 -2.09 -5.38
CA TYR A 599 13.91 -1.78 -5.75
C TYR A 599 14.55 -2.97 -6.46
N ARG A 600 15.44 -2.71 -7.40
CA ARG A 600 16.25 -3.73 -8.08
C ARG A 600 17.67 -3.73 -7.53
N GLU A 601 18.40 -4.82 -7.76
CA GLU A 601 19.79 -4.93 -7.33
C GLU A 601 20.68 -3.80 -7.81
N ASP A 602 20.46 -3.25 -9.01
CA ASP A 602 21.29 -2.17 -9.54
C ASP A 602 21.04 -0.80 -8.91
N GLY A 603 20.00 -0.68 -8.07
CA GLY A 603 19.53 0.57 -7.46
C GLY A 603 18.46 1.30 -8.29
N SER A 604 18.03 0.75 -9.42
CA SER A 604 16.80 1.21 -10.08
C SER A 604 15.58 0.80 -9.25
N ALA A 605 14.46 1.47 -9.47
CA ALA A 605 13.27 1.31 -8.63
C ALA A 605 11.99 1.56 -9.44
N THR A 606 10.84 1.23 -8.85
CA THR A 606 9.52 1.53 -9.40
C THR A 606 8.70 2.34 -8.39
N CYS A 607 7.92 3.30 -8.90
CA CYS A 607 6.98 4.06 -8.07
C CYS A 607 5.79 3.21 -7.58
N ALA A 608 5.40 2.19 -8.35
CA ALA A 608 4.19 1.43 -8.11
C ALA A 608 4.28 0.01 -8.71
N PHE A 609 3.98 -1.01 -7.90
CA PHE A 609 3.66 -2.34 -8.41
C PHE A 609 2.13 -2.51 -8.43
N VAL A 610 1.52 -2.49 -9.62
CA VAL A 610 0.07 -2.63 -9.78
C VAL A 610 -0.27 -4.11 -9.68
N MET A 611 -0.85 -4.53 -8.55
CA MET A 611 -0.96 -5.92 -8.10
C MET A 611 -1.96 -6.81 -8.85
N PRO A 612 -3.18 -6.36 -9.23
CA PRO A 612 -4.19 -7.24 -9.83
C PRO A 612 -3.69 -7.80 -11.16
N SER A 613 -4.19 -8.97 -11.57
CA SER A 613 -3.87 -9.55 -12.89
C SER A 613 -4.25 -8.61 -14.04
N ALA A 614 -5.40 -7.94 -13.89
CA ALA A 614 -5.87 -6.95 -14.84
C ALA A 614 -6.66 -5.83 -14.15
N VAL A 615 -6.66 -4.65 -14.77
CA VAL A 615 -7.46 -3.48 -14.36
C VAL A 615 -8.23 -2.97 -15.58
N ASP A 616 -9.57 -2.99 -15.50
CA ASP A 616 -10.47 -2.67 -16.61
C ASP A 616 -10.09 -3.39 -17.92
N GLY A 617 -9.71 -4.67 -17.78
CA GLY A 617 -9.33 -5.54 -18.89
C GLY A 617 -7.90 -5.35 -19.43
N ARG A 618 -7.16 -4.33 -18.98
CA ARG A 618 -5.73 -4.17 -19.29
C ARG A 618 -4.91 -5.05 -18.37
N ALA A 619 -3.96 -5.80 -18.93
CA ALA A 619 -2.99 -6.56 -18.14
C ALA A 619 -2.23 -5.64 -17.18
N ALA A 620 -2.09 -6.08 -15.93
CA ALA A 620 -1.36 -5.41 -14.87
C ALA A 620 -0.38 -6.41 -14.22
N HIS A 621 -0.42 -6.61 -12.90
CA HIS A 621 0.51 -7.43 -12.12
C HIS A 621 1.97 -7.13 -12.48
N MET A 622 2.33 -5.86 -12.42
CA MET A 622 3.62 -5.40 -12.93
C MET A 622 4.13 -4.17 -12.19
N ALA A 623 5.46 -4.04 -12.16
CA ALA A 623 6.14 -2.81 -11.78
C ALA A 623 5.96 -1.75 -12.88
N ASP A 624 5.51 -0.55 -12.50
CA ASP A 624 5.53 0.59 -13.40
C ASP A 624 6.98 0.94 -13.78
N PRO A 625 7.29 1.23 -15.05
CA PRO A 625 8.66 1.51 -15.47
C PRO A 625 9.19 2.86 -15.00
N LEU A 626 8.41 3.68 -14.31
CA LEU A 626 8.84 4.98 -13.80
C LEU A 626 9.37 4.87 -12.36
N ALA A 627 10.61 5.30 -12.17
CA ALA A 627 11.13 5.65 -10.85
C ALA A 627 10.77 7.12 -10.58
N ASN A 628 9.91 7.37 -9.60
CA ASN A 628 9.32 8.69 -9.35
C ASN A 628 9.57 9.13 -7.89
N ASP A 629 8.77 8.61 -6.97
CA ASP A 629 8.57 9.11 -5.60
C ASP A 629 8.82 8.06 -4.51
N GLN A 630 9.08 6.80 -4.90
CA GLN A 630 9.25 5.68 -3.98
C GLN A 630 10.37 5.82 -2.96
N ASP A 631 11.32 6.75 -3.19
CA ASP A 631 12.49 6.98 -2.32
C ASP A 631 12.10 7.45 -0.91
N TRP A 632 10.86 7.91 -0.71
CA TRP A 632 10.29 8.15 0.61
C TRP A 632 10.33 6.92 1.52
N HIS A 633 10.20 5.71 0.96
CA HIS A 633 10.34 4.48 1.74
C HIS A 633 11.70 4.44 2.46
N LEU A 634 12.80 4.59 1.71
CA LEU A 634 14.14 4.51 2.30
C LEU A 634 14.40 5.67 3.25
N ALA A 635 13.96 6.89 2.90
CA ALA A 635 14.09 8.05 3.77
C ALA A 635 13.34 7.89 5.10
N LEU A 636 12.10 7.38 5.07
CA LEU A 636 11.29 7.12 6.26
C LEU A 636 11.84 5.96 7.10
N TRP A 637 12.33 4.89 6.47
CA TRP A 637 13.01 3.82 7.19
C TRP A 637 14.22 4.37 7.94
N MET A 638 15.08 5.12 7.27
CA MET A 638 16.24 5.74 7.91
C MET A 638 15.80 6.59 9.10
N ARG A 639 14.91 7.57 8.94
CA ARG A 639 14.47 8.41 10.07
C ARG A 639 13.88 7.61 11.25
N SER A 640 13.06 6.61 10.98
CA SER A 640 12.44 5.81 12.05
C SER A 640 13.45 5.00 12.88
N THR A 641 14.64 4.69 12.34
CA THR A 641 15.74 4.07 13.12
C THR A 641 16.49 5.07 14.00
N GLU A 642 16.51 6.36 13.65
CA GLU A 642 17.10 7.43 14.49
C GLU A 642 16.21 7.75 15.69
N ASP A 643 14.89 7.82 15.49
CA ASP A 643 13.91 8.06 16.55
C ASP A 643 13.97 6.96 17.64
N GLU A 644 14.25 5.70 17.26
CA GLU A 644 14.45 4.62 18.23
C GLU A 644 15.74 4.75 19.02
N ALA A 645 16.85 5.10 18.37
CA ALA A 645 18.13 5.33 19.06
C ALA A 645 18.05 6.52 20.02
N ALA A 646 17.32 7.58 19.65
CA ALA A 646 17.11 8.77 20.49
C ALA A 646 16.15 8.51 21.66
N SER A 647 15.11 7.69 21.47
CA SER A 647 14.17 7.32 22.54
C SER A 647 14.69 6.24 23.49
N ALA A 648 15.71 5.46 23.09
CA ALA A 648 16.42 4.51 23.93
C ALA A 648 17.55 5.15 24.77
N ALA A 649 17.92 6.40 24.52
CA ALA A 649 18.85 7.14 25.36
C ALA A 649 18.17 7.50 26.69
N PRO A 650 18.77 7.20 27.86
CA PRO A 650 18.18 7.59 29.13
C PRO A 650 18.06 9.11 29.18
N THR A 651 16.86 9.61 29.41
CA THR A 651 16.60 11.01 29.69
C THR A 651 17.25 11.35 31.03
N ASP A 652 18.48 11.88 30.98
CA ASP A 652 19.08 12.52 32.15
C ASP A 652 18.15 13.64 32.60
N SER A 653 17.47 13.41 33.72
CA SER A 653 16.67 14.42 34.39
C SER A 653 17.65 15.40 35.04
N PRO A 654 17.58 16.72 34.78
CA PRO A 654 18.38 17.67 35.52
C PRO A 654 17.82 17.75 36.94
N HIS A 655 18.66 17.41 37.91
CA HIS A 655 18.46 17.75 39.33
C HIS A 655 18.70 19.24 39.57
#